data_AF-A0A5C3MRB8-F1
#
_entry.id   AF-A0A5C3MRB8-F1
#
_cell.length_a   1.000
_cell.length_b   1.000
_cell.length_c   1.000
_cell.angle_alpha   90.00
_cell.angle_beta   90.00
_cell.angle_gamma   90.00
#
_symmetry.space_group_name_H-M   'P 1'
#
loop_
_entity.id
_entity.type
_entity.pdbx_description
1 polymer ?
#
loop_
_entity_poly.entity_id
_entity_poly.type
_entity_poly.pdbx_seq_one_letter_code
_entity_poly.pdbx_strand_id
1 'polypeptide(L)'
;MSVFTHALGITSLLAVLLFFIAGSDIAQNLSPQGCRMSRMSPSYVLQQGFDASWTPLARRYTLWLYREVGWDPIQVSSLLLQGLPVLFIPGNAGSSNQVRSIASSATRQFYSMPGRIAPEFASRSLKPLDFFAVDFNEDLSAFHGPTLESEIKYTSQAVSYIISLYPKNTPIIIMGHSMGGIVADALLPSTNISAVITMSTPHTLPPARFDSRIDDLYSTIQRTLRNDPTPIVSLCGGATDSMIPSESCVLPPIHNTTLRRTVFSSALEGAWTGIGHREMVWCHQVRWRVARAALEIGASHTADGRARILDDWLRDGHTLPPAITESPASREELRLTDPAQYEVHEELTLVLRKPQGSQVYLLPLPKDTSQAAKFTLFVSQGAIPPVSPQNALPLRVAIFKCTSQGSLSQNVPRCGPLKPTTLKLVPNPVPGKVFPIPDEGSDESEGVVLYEADILPLPESLDHRSWIGVKINGADGRGWVFGGFEQGTTTVNDVGTFSLLFGRASVTIPNRNALHTTITFPNLLSNALVVYRVDSIKDIESDCADPLLPPLLAHTSHSVETHYFPLSGQQDRRLLLHTHIPAPYIPRSPLQATHGLNFTIYSSSAIGCGKDVHALHISIDWRGTLGRWASRYLSTLVSWAAGVSALVLFYARTAVDYGGKFIFLPAMPTVTESLAIYGRQMIHQLLPLSLVVAFLPLPEIYFLGNTGEPLLAPIGPLILLIASGLVCVSWWILSALLLAIGKVSKAAFGRRREKTSIHRTTLFSMGLIFLAIFLFIPWQVAFLGCWLYHVHTCASTMQQDSQGSSSTDIPLLSRADDAEPDDLRSDAPVPDRILEQKPWQEQETKRNNLNHNMHLLLFMTWLLPLVAPVLAVWVKTLVTAGLTTPFDGDHVFLNVIPFLVLVDFTSWNSGVLFERQNFERRMSLRWLFMLIAMTAFFVGARRPYNVFDAAKIAVGVIVVVQVGQRYWGGASWPSVQVLNGRR
;
A
#
# COMPACT_ATOMS: atom_id res chain seq x y z
N MET A 1 19.60 27.80 21.77
CA MET A 1 19.46 26.86 20.62
C MET A 1 20.37 27.33 19.49
N SER A 2 21.08 26.44 18.79
CA SER A 2 21.99 26.86 17.72
C SER A 2 21.23 27.23 16.44
N VAL A 3 21.75 28.16 15.65
CA VAL A 3 21.20 28.55 14.33
C VAL A 3 20.98 27.31 13.45
N PHE A 4 21.89 26.33 13.52
CA PHE A 4 21.81 25.07 12.79
C PHE A 4 20.55 24.25 13.15
N THR A 5 20.23 24.09 14.44
CA THR A 5 19.04 23.31 14.85
C THR A 5 17.72 23.93 14.39
N HIS A 6 17.65 25.27 14.30
CA HIS A 6 16.50 25.97 13.74
C HIS A 6 16.40 25.79 12.24
N ALA A 7 17.51 25.96 11.52
CA ALA A 7 17.56 25.73 10.08
C ALA A 7 17.11 24.30 9.76
N LEU A 8 17.61 23.29 10.47
CA LEU A 8 17.24 21.88 10.28
C LEU A 8 15.75 21.62 10.54
N GLY A 9 15.18 22.20 11.60
CA GLY A 9 13.75 22.06 11.90
C GLY A 9 12.86 22.70 10.83
N ILE A 10 13.17 23.93 10.41
CA ILE A 10 12.40 24.66 9.39
C ILE A 10 12.49 23.97 8.02
N THR A 11 13.70 23.54 7.60
CA THR A 11 13.85 22.83 6.32
C THR A 11 13.12 21.49 6.32
N SER A 12 13.08 20.79 7.45
CA SER A 12 12.33 19.54 7.58
C SER A 12 10.82 19.76 7.48
N LEU A 13 10.29 20.85 8.05
CA LEU A 13 8.88 21.21 7.89
C LEU A 13 8.53 21.56 6.44
N LEU A 14 9.39 22.32 5.76
CA LEU A 14 9.22 22.64 4.34
C LEU A 14 9.31 21.38 3.46
N ALA A 15 10.21 20.46 3.78
CA ALA A 15 10.32 19.18 3.08
C ALA A 15 9.05 18.34 3.28
N VAL A 16 8.55 18.21 4.51
CA VAL A 16 7.29 17.50 4.79
C VAL A 16 6.11 18.13 4.03
N LEU A 17 6.03 19.46 3.99
CA LEU A 17 5.01 20.16 3.22
C LEU A 17 5.13 19.88 1.72
N LEU A 18 6.35 19.89 1.16
CA LEU A 18 6.61 19.55 -0.24
C LEU A 18 6.18 18.10 -0.55
N PHE A 19 6.54 17.14 0.31
CA PHE A 19 6.15 15.74 0.18
C PHE A 19 4.64 15.55 0.30
N PHE A 20 3.97 16.31 1.17
CA PHE A 20 2.51 16.28 1.29
C PHE A 20 1.83 16.80 0.02
N ILE A 21 2.28 17.93 -0.54
CA ILE A 21 1.76 18.49 -1.79
C ILE A 21 2.03 17.55 -2.96
N ALA A 22 3.22 16.96 -3.03
CA ALA A 22 3.55 15.98 -4.07
C ALA A 22 2.71 14.70 -3.93
N GLY A 23 2.48 14.23 -2.70
CA GLY A 23 1.65 13.08 -2.39
C GLY A 23 0.17 13.27 -2.76
N SER A 24 -0.38 14.47 -2.52
CA SER A 24 -1.76 14.79 -2.88
C SER A 24 -1.96 14.95 -4.40
N ASP A 25 -0.98 15.53 -5.10
CA ASP A 25 -0.99 15.68 -6.56
C ASP A 25 -1.03 14.33 -7.28
N ILE A 26 -0.20 13.36 -6.85
CA ILE A 26 -0.14 12.06 -7.52
C ILE A 26 -1.41 11.23 -7.37
N ALA A 27 -2.16 11.39 -6.27
CA ALA A 27 -3.39 10.64 -6.05
C ALA A 27 -4.45 10.93 -7.13
N GLN A 28 -4.42 12.13 -7.73
CA GLN A 28 -5.35 12.54 -8.77
C GLN A 28 -4.76 12.41 -10.18
N ASN A 29 -3.45 12.64 -10.33
CA ASN A 29 -2.83 12.81 -11.64
C ASN A 29 -2.07 11.59 -12.16
N LEU A 30 -1.52 10.73 -11.27
CA LEU A 30 -0.59 9.66 -11.64
C LEU A 30 -1.20 8.55 -12.49
N SER A 31 -2.43 8.15 -12.18
CA SER A 31 -3.22 7.25 -13.01
C SER A 31 -4.59 7.88 -13.27
N PRO A 32 -4.98 8.04 -14.54
CA PRO A 32 -6.29 8.56 -14.91
C PRO A 32 -7.45 7.73 -14.37
N GLN A 33 -8.41 8.40 -13.73
CA GLN A 33 -9.64 7.80 -13.21
C GLN A 33 -10.85 8.32 -14.00
N GLY A 34 -11.73 7.40 -14.42
CA GLY A 34 -12.98 7.67 -15.12
C GLY A 34 -14.14 6.86 -14.53
N CYS A 35 -14.23 6.76 -13.20
CA CYS A 35 -15.25 5.92 -12.59
C CYS A 35 -16.66 6.51 -12.75
N ARG A 36 -17.52 5.82 -13.51
CA ARG A 36 -18.93 6.19 -13.62
C ARG A 36 -19.70 5.82 -12.36
N MET A 37 -20.46 6.78 -11.85
CA MET A 37 -21.27 6.59 -10.64
C MET A 37 -22.34 5.50 -10.87
N SER A 38 -22.57 4.68 -9.84
CA SER A 38 -23.58 3.64 -9.83
C SER A 38 -24.83 4.04 -9.05
N ARG A 39 -26.00 3.62 -9.54
CA ARG A 39 -27.30 3.83 -8.87
C ARG A 39 -27.94 2.47 -8.56
N MET A 40 -28.63 2.41 -7.42
CA MET A 40 -29.13 1.18 -6.81
C MET A 40 -30.28 1.50 -5.84
N SER A 41 -31.06 0.49 -5.49
CA SER A 41 -32.17 0.60 -4.54
C SER A 41 -32.02 -0.49 -3.46
N PRO A 42 -31.10 -0.31 -2.50
CA PRO A 42 -30.69 -1.37 -1.59
C PRO A 42 -31.73 -1.57 -0.47
N SER A 43 -31.95 -2.82 -0.11
CA SER A 43 -32.65 -3.26 1.10
C SER A 43 -31.81 -4.35 1.79
N TYR A 44 -31.79 -4.37 3.11
CA TYR A 44 -31.01 -5.32 3.89
C TYR A 44 -31.91 -6.09 4.85
N VAL A 45 -31.81 -7.41 4.81
CA VAL A 45 -32.54 -8.32 5.69
C VAL A 45 -31.56 -8.92 6.69
N LEU A 46 -31.73 -8.57 7.97
CA LEU A 46 -30.90 -9.10 9.05
C LEU A 46 -31.11 -10.61 9.18
N GLN A 47 -30.01 -11.37 9.20
CA GLN A 47 -30.04 -12.82 9.43
C GLN A 47 -30.18 -13.13 10.93
N GLN A 48 -31.39 -13.00 11.45
CA GLN A 48 -31.68 -13.20 12.89
C GLN A 48 -31.35 -14.60 13.40
N GLY A 49 -31.35 -15.62 12.53
CA GLY A 49 -30.97 -16.99 12.88
C GLY A 49 -29.48 -17.19 13.13
N PHE A 50 -28.62 -16.24 12.73
CA PHE A 50 -27.19 -16.25 13.00
C PHE A 50 -26.90 -15.49 14.30
N ASP A 51 -27.27 -16.11 15.41
CA ASP A 51 -27.22 -15.52 16.75
C ASP A 51 -26.07 -16.10 17.61
N ALA A 52 -26.14 -15.84 18.93
CA ALA A 52 -25.14 -16.30 19.89
C ALA A 52 -25.02 -17.83 20.02
N SER A 53 -25.99 -18.60 19.50
CA SER A 53 -25.91 -20.06 19.44
C SER A 53 -24.88 -20.56 18.41
N TRP A 54 -24.67 -19.80 17.34
CA TRP A 54 -23.64 -20.07 16.33
C TRP A 54 -22.28 -19.54 16.77
N THR A 55 -22.23 -18.32 17.30
CA THR A 55 -20.99 -17.69 17.74
C THR A 55 -21.23 -16.59 18.75
N PRO A 56 -20.45 -16.49 19.85
CA PRO A 56 -20.58 -15.38 20.80
C PRO A 56 -20.35 -14.01 20.14
N LEU A 57 -19.60 -13.98 19.03
CA LEU A 57 -19.33 -12.77 18.25
C LEU A 57 -20.59 -12.19 17.56
N ALA A 58 -21.69 -12.94 17.47
CA ALA A 58 -22.98 -12.44 16.96
C ALA A 58 -23.60 -11.34 17.85
N ARG A 59 -23.06 -11.12 19.06
CA ARG A 59 -23.42 -9.97 19.90
C ARG A 59 -22.75 -8.66 19.46
N ARG A 60 -21.66 -8.74 18.68
CA ARG A 60 -20.85 -7.60 18.22
C ARG A 60 -21.01 -7.37 16.71
N TYR A 61 -21.06 -8.45 15.95
CA TYR A 61 -21.11 -8.43 14.49
C TYR A 61 -22.45 -8.95 13.98
N THR A 62 -22.83 -8.49 12.79
CA THR A 62 -24.11 -8.84 12.16
C THR A 62 -23.91 -9.37 10.75
N LEU A 63 -24.88 -10.17 10.30
CA LEU A 63 -24.90 -10.73 8.95
C LEU A 63 -26.18 -10.27 8.25
N TRP A 64 -26.02 -9.68 7.08
CA TRP A 64 -27.12 -9.11 6.30
C TRP A 64 -27.26 -9.83 4.96
N LEU A 65 -28.49 -9.98 4.51
CA LEU A 65 -28.81 -10.41 3.15
C LEU A 65 -29.28 -9.19 2.36
N TYR A 66 -28.59 -8.89 1.27
CA TYR A 66 -28.94 -7.80 0.37
C TYR A 66 -30.12 -8.18 -0.53
N ARG A 67 -31.03 -7.23 -0.75
CA ARG A 67 -32.14 -7.31 -1.71
C ARG A 67 -32.27 -5.99 -2.47
N GLU A 68 -32.46 -6.07 -3.78
CA GLU A 68 -32.73 -4.91 -4.62
C GLU A 68 -34.25 -4.64 -4.65
N VAL A 69 -34.65 -3.49 -4.12
CA VAL A 69 -36.06 -3.09 -3.99
C VAL A 69 -36.75 -3.06 -5.35
N GLY A 70 -37.87 -3.76 -5.46
CA GLY A 70 -38.66 -3.82 -6.69
C GLY A 70 -38.15 -4.81 -7.74
N TRP A 71 -37.03 -5.50 -7.48
CA TRP A 71 -36.46 -6.50 -8.38
C TRP A 71 -36.48 -7.89 -7.76
N ASP A 72 -35.96 -8.00 -6.54
CA ASP A 72 -35.99 -9.26 -5.79
C ASP A 72 -37.37 -9.49 -5.18
N PRO A 73 -37.85 -10.75 -5.14
CA PRO A 73 -39.13 -11.07 -4.52
C PRO A 73 -39.08 -10.77 -3.01
N ILE A 74 -40.18 -10.24 -2.48
CA ILE A 74 -40.34 -10.00 -1.04
C ILE A 74 -40.31 -11.36 -0.33
N GLN A 75 -39.28 -11.62 0.46
CA GLN A 75 -39.15 -12.89 1.18
C GLN A 75 -40.24 -13.01 2.25
N VAL A 76 -41.12 -14.01 2.10
CA VAL A 76 -42.12 -14.40 3.12
C VAL A 76 -41.60 -15.57 3.99
N SER A 77 -40.51 -16.25 3.59
CA SER A 77 -39.91 -17.37 4.34
C SER A 77 -38.46 -17.66 3.89
N SER A 78 -37.66 -18.27 4.78
CA SER A 78 -36.31 -18.82 4.52
C SER A 78 -36.29 -19.94 3.46
N LEU A 79 -37.45 -20.53 3.14
CA LEU A 79 -37.64 -21.54 2.08
C LEU A 79 -37.53 -20.98 0.64
N LEU A 80 -37.22 -19.70 0.45
CA LEU A 80 -37.17 -19.02 -0.86
C LEU A 80 -35.74 -18.65 -1.35
N LEU A 81 -34.67 -19.05 -0.65
CA LEU A 81 -33.30 -18.86 -1.12
C LEU A 81 -32.97 -19.83 -2.27
N GLN A 82 -33.26 -19.41 -3.51
CA GLN A 82 -33.06 -20.21 -4.72
C GLN A 82 -31.78 -19.85 -5.50
N GLY A 83 -31.07 -18.80 -5.08
CA GLY A 83 -29.86 -18.30 -5.74
C GLY A 83 -28.58 -19.06 -5.37
N LEU A 84 -27.47 -18.65 -5.98
CA LEU A 84 -26.13 -19.06 -5.58
C LEU A 84 -25.64 -18.13 -4.45
N PRO A 85 -25.20 -18.65 -3.29
CA PRO A 85 -24.77 -17.80 -2.20
C PRO A 85 -23.43 -17.11 -2.51
N VAL A 86 -23.38 -15.82 -2.20
CA VAL A 86 -22.17 -15.00 -2.23
C VAL A 86 -21.99 -14.36 -0.87
N LEU A 87 -20.79 -14.47 -0.28
CA LEU A 87 -20.44 -13.77 0.94
C LEU A 87 -19.49 -12.62 0.63
N PHE A 88 -19.93 -11.40 0.90
CA PHE A 88 -19.11 -10.21 0.85
C PHE A 88 -18.53 -9.88 2.22
N ILE A 89 -17.22 -9.59 2.25
CA ILE A 89 -16.47 -9.23 3.44
C ILE A 89 -15.91 -7.80 3.26
N PRO A 90 -16.34 -6.83 4.08
CA PRO A 90 -15.92 -5.44 3.96
C PRO A 90 -14.48 -5.23 4.43
N GLY A 91 -13.95 -4.07 4.09
CA GLY A 91 -12.61 -3.64 4.49
C GLY A 91 -12.53 -3.03 5.89
N ASN A 92 -11.32 -2.55 6.24
CA ASN A 92 -11.06 -1.78 7.45
C ASN A 92 -11.99 -0.55 7.57
N ALA A 93 -12.66 -0.39 8.72
CA ALA A 93 -13.72 0.60 8.94
C ALA A 93 -14.83 0.60 7.87
N GLY A 94 -15.03 -0.54 7.21
CA GLY A 94 -16.08 -0.77 6.24
C GLY A 94 -17.32 -1.41 6.88
N SER A 95 -18.46 -1.24 6.23
CA SER A 95 -19.71 -1.91 6.59
C SER A 95 -20.20 -2.80 5.46
N SER A 96 -21.22 -3.60 5.77
CA SER A 96 -21.98 -4.40 4.81
C SER A 96 -22.42 -3.60 3.57
N ASN A 97 -22.61 -2.29 3.75
CA ASN A 97 -22.96 -1.34 2.71
C ASN A 97 -21.97 -1.20 1.56
N GLN A 98 -20.76 -1.75 1.63
CA GLN A 98 -19.81 -1.70 0.51
C GLN A 98 -20.24 -2.60 -0.67
N VAL A 99 -21.02 -3.66 -0.43
CA VAL A 99 -21.43 -4.62 -1.48
C VAL A 99 -22.51 -4.07 -2.43
N ARG A 100 -23.28 -3.07 -1.99
CA ARG A 100 -24.55 -2.65 -2.60
C ARG A 100 -24.50 -2.44 -4.11
N SER A 101 -23.43 -1.84 -4.62
CA SER A 101 -23.29 -1.51 -6.04
C SER A 101 -23.02 -2.76 -6.89
N ILE A 102 -22.27 -3.73 -6.35
CA ILE A 102 -22.02 -5.02 -6.99
C ILE A 102 -23.29 -5.87 -6.98
N ALA A 103 -23.92 -6.01 -5.81
CA ALA A 103 -25.15 -6.79 -5.66
C ALA A 103 -26.29 -6.26 -6.53
N SER A 104 -26.51 -4.94 -6.54
CA SER A 104 -27.48 -4.29 -7.44
C SER A 104 -27.16 -4.54 -8.92
N SER A 105 -25.87 -4.52 -9.29
CA SER A 105 -25.45 -4.85 -10.66
C SER A 105 -25.83 -6.27 -11.05
N ALA A 106 -25.58 -7.24 -10.16
CA ALA A 106 -25.89 -8.64 -10.43
C ALA A 106 -27.40 -8.84 -10.62
N THR A 107 -28.23 -8.28 -9.74
CA THR A 107 -29.69 -8.39 -9.86
C THR A 107 -30.20 -7.75 -11.15
N ARG A 108 -29.72 -6.54 -11.49
CA ARG A 108 -30.14 -5.81 -12.70
C ARG A 108 -29.55 -6.33 -14.02
N GLN A 109 -28.51 -7.15 -13.96
CA GLN A 109 -28.04 -7.91 -15.13
C GLN A 109 -28.89 -9.18 -15.30
N PHE A 110 -29.13 -9.92 -14.20
CA PHE A 110 -29.89 -11.17 -14.24
C PHE A 110 -31.34 -10.98 -14.71
N TYR A 111 -31.99 -9.92 -14.24
CA TYR A 111 -33.33 -9.54 -14.66
C TYR A 111 -33.27 -8.44 -15.72
N SER A 112 -33.92 -8.64 -16.87
CA SER A 112 -34.07 -7.62 -17.92
C SER A 112 -35.03 -6.49 -17.50
N MET A 113 -36.02 -6.85 -16.70
CA MET A 113 -36.97 -5.97 -16.01
C MET A 113 -37.49 -6.74 -14.77
N PRO A 114 -38.11 -6.09 -13.78
CA PRO A 114 -38.67 -6.75 -12.61
C PRO A 114 -39.48 -8.02 -12.95
N GLY A 115 -39.08 -9.16 -12.37
CA GLY A 115 -39.73 -10.46 -12.59
C GLY A 115 -39.42 -11.17 -13.92
N ARG A 116 -38.64 -10.58 -14.84
CA ARG A 116 -38.29 -11.18 -16.13
C ARG A 116 -36.80 -11.44 -16.26
N ILE A 117 -36.41 -12.71 -16.17
CA ILE A 117 -35.01 -13.16 -16.38
C ILE A 117 -34.55 -12.75 -17.78
N ALA A 118 -33.33 -12.22 -17.89
CA ALA A 118 -32.77 -11.85 -19.19
C ALA A 118 -32.52 -13.10 -20.05
N PRO A 119 -32.73 -13.03 -21.39
CA PRO A 119 -32.68 -14.21 -22.27
C PRO A 119 -31.38 -15.01 -22.22
N GLU A 120 -30.26 -14.32 -22.03
CA GLU A 120 -28.92 -14.90 -21.91
C GLU A 120 -28.73 -15.79 -20.67
N PHE A 121 -29.41 -15.49 -19.56
CA PHE A 121 -29.38 -16.31 -18.35
C PHE A 121 -30.46 -17.40 -18.38
N ALA A 122 -31.64 -17.08 -18.91
CA ALA A 122 -32.75 -18.02 -19.04
C ALA A 122 -32.40 -19.20 -19.97
N SER A 123 -31.76 -18.94 -21.11
CA SER A 123 -31.36 -19.97 -22.07
C SER A 123 -30.35 -20.98 -21.50
N ARG A 124 -29.58 -20.57 -20.48
CA ARG A 124 -28.55 -21.39 -19.81
C ARG A 124 -28.98 -21.89 -18.44
N SER A 125 -30.24 -21.63 -18.04
CA SER A 125 -30.79 -22.01 -16.72
C SER A 125 -29.93 -21.55 -15.53
N LEU A 126 -29.32 -20.37 -15.65
CA LEU A 126 -28.52 -19.80 -14.57
C LEU A 126 -29.42 -19.26 -13.45
N LYS A 127 -28.89 -19.28 -12.22
CA LYS A 127 -29.58 -18.82 -11.01
C LYS A 127 -29.17 -17.39 -10.66
N PRO A 128 -30.03 -16.61 -10.00
CA PRO A 128 -29.63 -15.33 -9.42
C PRO A 128 -28.60 -15.53 -8.30
N LEU A 129 -27.99 -14.45 -7.84
CA LEU A 129 -27.07 -14.46 -6.70
C LEU A 129 -27.77 -13.98 -5.43
N ASP A 130 -27.51 -14.66 -4.32
CA ASP A 130 -27.93 -14.22 -2.98
C ASP A 130 -26.71 -13.63 -2.24
N PHE A 131 -26.65 -12.30 -2.16
CA PHE A 131 -25.54 -11.59 -1.52
C PHE A 131 -25.74 -11.47 -0.02
N PHE A 132 -24.97 -12.23 0.73
CA PHE A 132 -24.75 -12.01 2.16
C PHE A 132 -23.57 -11.05 2.36
N ALA A 133 -23.65 -10.20 3.38
CA ALA A 133 -22.58 -9.29 3.76
C ALA A 133 -22.42 -9.31 5.27
N VAL A 134 -21.22 -9.61 5.74
CA VAL A 134 -20.86 -9.43 7.15
C VAL A 134 -20.70 -7.94 7.45
N ASP A 135 -21.05 -7.55 8.67
CA ASP A 135 -20.84 -6.22 9.20
C ASP A 135 -20.06 -6.31 10.51
N PHE A 136 -18.83 -5.78 10.47
CA PHE A 136 -17.90 -5.80 11.59
C PHE A 136 -17.99 -4.54 12.46
N ASN A 137 -19.11 -3.80 12.41
CA ASN A 137 -19.29 -2.58 13.19
C ASN A 137 -18.22 -1.51 12.88
N GLU A 138 -17.74 -1.50 11.62
CA GLU A 138 -16.65 -0.65 11.14
C GLU A 138 -15.39 -0.70 12.01
N ASP A 139 -15.03 -1.89 12.50
CA ASP A 139 -13.81 -2.12 13.24
C ASP A 139 -12.55 -1.78 12.41
N LEU A 140 -11.48 -1.37 13.11
CA LEU A 140 -10.22 -0.94 12.51
C LEU A 140 -9.22 -2.10 12.34
N SER A 141 -9.60 -3.12 11.56
CA SER A 141 -8.84 -4.37 11.41
C SER A 141 -7.45 -4.24 10.77
N ALA A 142 -7.17 -3.15 10.03
CA ALA A 142 -5.84 -2.93 9.46
C ALA A 142 -4.74 -2.70 10.52
N PHE A 143 -5.13 -2.26 11.73
CA PHE A 143 -4.18 -1.81 12.76
C PHE A 143 -4.05 -2.77 13.95
N HIS A 144 -4.88 -3.81 14.04
CA HIS A 144 -4.97 -4.65 15.24
C HIS A 144 -5.22 -6.12 14.89
N GLY A 145 -4.25 -6.99 15.21
CA GLY A 145 -4.29 -8.42 14.89
C GLY A 145 -5.50 -9.17 15.50
N PRO A 146 -5.78 -9.05 16.82
CA PRO A 146 -6.89 -9.75 17.45
C PRO A 146 -8.28 -9.36 16.91
N THR A 147 -8.45 -8.11 16.46
CA THR A 147 -9.66 -7.69 15.75
C THR A 147 -9.80 -8.47 14.45
N LEU A 148 -8.74 -8.53 13.65
CA LEU A 148 -8.74 -9.29 12.39
C LEU A 148 -8.97 -10.80 12.61
N GLU A 149 -8.41 -11.39 13.67
CA GLU A 149 -8.68 -12.78 14.07
C GLU A 149 -10.16 -13.00 14.45
N SER A 150 -10.79 -12.03 15.12
CA SER A 150 -12.22 -12.06 15.45
C SER A 150 -13.09 -12.00 14.20
N GLU A 151 -12.73 -11.14 13.24
CA GLU A 151 -13.40 -11.06 11.93
C GLU A 151 -13.31 -12.41 11.18
N ILE A 152 -12.14 -13.05 11.17
CA ILE A 152 -11.94 -14.38 10.57
C ILE A 152 -12.83 -15.43 11.25
N LYS A 153 -12.85 -15.47 12.58
CA LYS A 153 -13.65 -16.44 13.35
C LYS A 153 -15.15 -16.25 13.12
N TYR A 154 -15.63 -15.00 13.12
CA TYR A 154 -17.03 -14.70 12.84
C TYR A 154 -17.42 -15.12 11.42
N THR A 155 -16.59 -14.77 10.44
CA THR A 155 -16.85 -15.05 9.03
C THR A 155 -16.84 -16.54 8.73
N SER A 156 -15.94 -17.31 9.36
CA SER A 156 -15.94 -18.78 9.26
C SER A 156 -17.26 -19.41 9.73
N GLN A 157 -17.82 -18.90 10.83
CA GLN A 157 -19.14 -19.32 11.32
C GLN A 157 -20.28 -18.84 10.40
N ALA A 158 -20.16 -17.64 9.83
CA ALA A 158 -21.13 -17.11 8.88
C ALA A 158 -21.20 -17.96 7.61
N VAL A 159 -20.06 -18.43 7.08
CA VAL A 159 -20.01 -19.37 5.94
C VAL A 159 -20.77 -20.65 6.28
N SER A 160 -20.53 -21.22 7.47
CA SER A 160 -21.20 -22.45 7.93
C SER A 160 -22.72 -22.25 8.07
N TYR A 161 -23.15 -21.12 8.63
CA TYR A 161 -24.56 -20.75 8.72
C TYR A 161 -25.20 -20.59 7.35
N ILE A 162 -24.59 -19.82 6.44
CA ILE A 162 -25.13 -19.56 5.11
C ILE A 162 -25.33 -20.89 4.38
N ILE A 163 -24.32 -21.76 4.34
CA ILE A 163 -24.42 -23.07 3.67
C ILE A 163 -25.55 -23.93 4.25
N SER A 164 -25.82 -23.83 5.56
CA SER A 164 -26.93 -24.56 6.19
C SER A 164 -28.32 -24.16 5.68
N LEU A 165 -28.45 -22.98 5.07
CA LEU A 165 -29.69 -22.50 4.46
C LEU A 165 -29.94 -23.08 3.06
N TYR A 166 -28.93 -23.70 2.44
CA TYR A 166 -28.97 -24.21 1.07
C TYR A 166 -28.94 -25.74 1.02
N PRO A 167 -29.33 -26.35 -0.12
CA PRO A 167 -29.13 -27.78 -0.34
C PRO A 167 -27.66 -28.19 -0.13
N LYS A 168 -27.45 -29.42 0.34
CA LYS A 168 -26.11 -29.98 0.56
C LYS A 168 -25.24 -29.85 -0.70
N ASN A 169 -23.96 -29.56 -0.50
CA ASN A 169 -22.96 -29.36 -1.56
C ASN A 169 -23.18 -28.11 -2.43
N THR A 170 -23.97 -27.13 -1.98
CA THR A 170 -24.04 -25.82 -2.65
C THR A 170 -22.76 -25.04 -2.34
N PRO A 171 -21.93 -24.69 -3.34
CA PRO A 171 -20.73 -23.93 -3.10
C PRO A 171 -21.03 -22.44 -2.87
N ILE A 172 -20.15 -21.74 -2.17
CA ILE A 172 -20.23 -20.30 -1.91
C ILE A 172 -19.11 -19.54 -2.64
N ILE A 173 -19.42 -18.37 -3.18
CA ILE A 173 -18.43 -17.42 -3.70
C ILE A 173 -18.07 -16.45 -2.58
N ILE A 174 -16.79 -16.18 -2.35
CA ILE A 174 -16.36 -15.15 -1.40
C ILE A 174 -15.83 -13.94 -2.15
N MET A 175 -16.29 -12.75 -1.75
CA MET A 175 -15.80 -11.47 -2.23
C MET A 175 -15.21 -10.67 -1.07
N GLY A 176 -13.95 -10.30 -1.15
CA GLY A 176 -13.27 -9.52 -0.11
C GLY A 176 -12.83 -8.17 -0.64
N HIS A 177 -13.08 -7.10 0.12
CA HIS A 177 -12.57 -5.77 -0.17
C HIS A 177 -11.54 -5.34 0.87
N SER A 178 -10.38 -4.83 0.45
CA SER A 178 -9.32 -4.37 1.35
C SER A 178 -8.92 -5.47 2.36
N MET A 179 -8.88 -5.18 3.66
CA MET A 179 -8.62 -6.19 4.70
C MET A 179 -9.63 -7.36 4.70
N GLY A 180 -10.83 -7.17 4.15
CA GLY A 180 -11.81 -8.26 4.00
C GLY A 180 -11.37 -9.36 3.02
N GLY A 181 -10.45 -9.05 2.08
CA GLY A 181 -9.80 -10.07 1.26
C GLY A 181 -8.79 -10.92 2.05
N ILE A 182 -8.10 -10.32 3.03
CA ILE A 182 -7.22 -11.07 3.94
C ILE A 182 -8.04 -12.01 4.83
N VAL A 183 -9.21 -11.56 5.28
CA VAL A 183 -10.18 -12.42 5.97
C VAL A 183 -10.63 -13.55 5.04
N ALA A 184 -10.95 -13.26 3.78
CA ALA A 184 -11.34 -14.28 2.79
C ALA A 184 -10.26 -15.35 2.59
N ASP A 185 -9.01 -14.94 2.40
CA ASP A 185 -7.90 -15.86 2.20
C ASP A 185 -7.61 -16.72 3.43
N ALA A 186 -7.81 -16.17 4.64
CA ALA A 186 -7.65 -16.91 5.89
C ALA A 186 -8.71 -18.01 6.10
N LEU A 187 -9.80 -18.02 5.31
CA LEU A 187 -10.80 -19.09 5.32
C LEU A 187 -10.39 -20.31 4.49
N LEU A 188 -9.28 -20.22 3.74
CA LEU A 188 -8.76 -21.30 2.91
C LEU A 188 -7.74 -22.16 3.67
N PRO A 189 -7.63 -23.46 3.35
CA PRO A 189 -8.38 -24.20 2.33
C PRO A 189 -9.80 -24.55 2.77
N SER A 190 -10.75 -24.58 1.83
CA SER A 190 -12.14 -24.97 2.10
C SER A 190 -12.79 -25.66 0.90
N THR A 191 -13.49 -26.76 1.15
CA THR A 191 -14.24 -27.49 0.10
C THR A 191 -15.54 -26.81 -0.29
N ASN A 192 -16.05 -25.91 0.55
CA ASN A 192 -17.31 -25.21 0.31
C ASN A 192 -17.12 -23.94 -0.54
N ILE A 193 -15.91 -23.38 -0.56
CA ILE A 193 -15.62 -22.13 -1.27
C ILE A 193 -15.29 -22.46 -2.73
N SER A 194 -16.08 -21.92 -3.67
CA SER A 194 -15.89 -22.17 -5.11
C SER A 194 -14.84 -21.30 -5.79
N ALA A 195 -14.71 -20.06 -5.31
CA ALA A 195 -13.86 -19.02 -5.88
C ALA A 195 -13.78 -17.84 -4.91
N VAL A 196 -12.65 -17.12 -4.95
CA VAL A 196 -12.46 -15.88 -4.21
C VAL A 196 -12.18 -14.73 -5.18
N ILE A 197 -12.92 -13.64 -5.05
CA ILE A 197 -12.66 -12.39 -5.78
C ILE A 197 -12.25 -11.34 -4.75
N THR A 198 -10.99 -10.92 -4.78
CA THR A 198 -10.49 -9.88 -3.88
C THR A 198 -10.36 -8.55 -4.62
N MET A 199 -10.64 -7.45 -3.94
CA MET A 199 -10.67 -6.10 -4.50
C MET A 199 -9.84 -5.17 -3.62
N SER A 200 -8.84 -4.50 -4.19
CA SER A 200 -7.89 -3.64 -3.46
C SER A 200 -7.37 -4.30 -2.18
N THR A 201 -7.08 -5.60 -2.22
CA THR A 201 -6.65 -6.39 -1.05
C THR A 201 -5.13 -6.43 -0.99
N PRO A 202 -4.50 -6.00 0.12
CA PRO A 202 -3.05 -5.96 0.24
C PRO A 202 -2.49 -7.35 0.61
N HIS A 203 -2.32 -8.23 -0.38
CA HIS A 203 -1.87 -9.63 -0.26
C HIS A 203 -0.42 -9.84 0.22
N THR A 204 0.52 -9.00 -0.20
CA THR A 204 1.97 -9.23 0.07
C THR A 204 2.49 -8.47 1.29
N LEU A 205 1.95 -7.28 1.54
CA LEU A 205 2.44 -6.37 2.59
C LEU A 205 1.27 -5.70 3.30
N PRO A 206 1.14 -5.81 4.64
CA PRO A 206 0.08 -5.13 5.37
C PRO A 206 0.20 -3.60 5.25
N PRO A 207 -0.93 -2.87 5.14
CA PRO A 207 -0.93 -1.41 5.02
C PRO A 207 -0.40 -0.72 6.28
N ALA A 208 -0.64 -1.34 7.44
CA ALA A 208 -0.12 -0.89 8.72
C ALA A 208 0.63 -2.03 9.41
N ARG A 209 1.87 -1.76 9.81
CA ARG A 209 2.84 -2.77 10.28
C ARG A 209 3.23 -2.52 11.74
N PHE A 210 2.24 -2.20 12.57
CA PHE A 210 2.42 -1.84 13.98
C PHE A 210 2.15 -3.01 14.95
N ASP A 211 1.65 -4.13 14.44
CA ASP A 211 1.34 -5.33 15.22
C ASP A 211 2.00 -6.55 14.58
N SER A 212 2.81 -7.28 15.34
CA SER A 212 3.52 -8.47 14.86
C SER A 212 2.56 -9.58 14.45
N ARG A 213 1.39 -9.68 15.09
CA ARG A 213 0.38 -10.73 14.83
C ARG A 213 -0.16 -10.65 13.39
N ILE A 214 -0.25 -9.44 12.83
CA ILE A 214 -0.67 -9.23 11.44
C ILE A 214 0.39 -9.79 10.48
N ASP A 215 1.68 -9.50 10.71
CA ASP A 215 2.77 -10.06 9.90
C ASP A 215 2.79 -11.61 9.98
N ASP A 216 2.53 -12.19 11.16
CA ASP A 216 2.45 -13.65 11.36
C ASP A 216 1.26 -14.28 10.61
N LEU A 217 0.09 -13.64 10.64
CA LEU A 217 -1.10 -14.05 9.88
C LEU A 217 -0.81 -14.05 8.37
N TYR A 218 -0.23 -12.97 7.86
CA TYR A 218 0.15 -12.86 6.44
C TYR A 218 1.10 -13.98 6.02
N SER A 219 2.11 -14.27 6.85
CA SER A 219 3.05 -15.36 6.58
C SER A 219 2.36 -16.73 6.52
N THR A 220 1.29 -16.91 7.32
CA THR A 220 0.51 -18.14 7.38
C THR A 220 -0.42 -18.28 6.17
N ILE A 221 -1.10 -17.21 5.79
CA ILE A 221 -1.92 -17.15 4.59
C ILE A 221 -1.07 -17.44 3.36
N GLN A 222 0.07 -16.77 3.18
CA GLN A 222 0.94 -17.00 2.03
C GLN A 222 1.43 -18.45 1.93
N ARG A 223 1.76 -19.10 3.05
CA ARG A 223 2.13 -20.54 3.05
C ARG A 223 0.97 -21.43 2.66
N THR A 224 -0.22 -21.14 3.18
CA THR A 224 -1.45 -21.90 2.91
C THR A 224 -1.86 -21.79 1.45
N LEU A 225 -1.90 -20.56 0.95
CA LEU A 225 -2.23 -20.28 -0.44
C LEU A 225 -1.28 -21.00 -1.39
N ARG A 226 0.04 -21.12 -1.15
CA ARG A 226 0.93 -21.81 -2.12
C ARG A 226 0.45 -23.19 -2.60
N ASN A 227 -0.28 -23.94 -1.77
CA ASN A 227 -0.75 -25.29 -2.08
C ASN A 227 -2.27 -25.41 -2.30
N ASP A 228 -3.05 -24.37 -2.00
CA ASP A 228 -4.50 -24.40 -2.12
C ASP A 228 -4.97 -24.30 -3.59
N PRO A 229 -5.94 -25.11 -4.05
CA PRO A 229 -6.37 -25.11 -5.44
C PRO A 229 -7.53 -24.14 -5.76
N THR A 230 -8.01 -23.36 -4.79
CA THR A 230 -9.14 -22.46 -4.97
C THR A 230 -8.77 -21.36 -5.97
N PRO A 231 -9.59 -21.10 -7.01
CA PRO A 231 -9.37 -19.99 -7.92
C PRO A 231 -9.47 -18.64 -7.18
N ILE A 232 -8.47 -17.77 -7.35
CA ILE A 232 -8.44 -16.43 -6.76
C ILE A 232 -8.14 -15.41 -7.85
N VAL A 233 -9.00 -14.40 -8.00
CA VAL A 233 -8.72 -13.22 -8.82
C VAL A 233 -8.65 -12.00 -7.92
N SER A 234 -7.52 -11.29 -7.98
CA SER A 234 -7.31 -10.03 -7.26
C SER A 234 -7.37 -8.85 -8.21
N LEU A 235 -8.34 -7.96 -8.01
CA LEU A 235 -8.48 -6.70 -8.72
C LEU A 235 -7.78 -5.57 -7.95
N CYS A 236 -6.87 -4.87 -8.60
CA CYS A 236 -6.07 -3.80 -8.01
C CYS A 236 -6.35 -2.45 -8.68
N GLY A 237 -6.51 -1.38 -7.90
CA GLY A 237 -6.85 -0.05 -8.42
C GLY A 237 -5.69 0.70 -9.10
N GLY A 238 -4.47 0.16 -9.04
CA GLY A 238 -3.26 0.83 -9.53
C GLY A 238 -2.91 2.05 -8.68
N ALA A 239 -2.17 2.99 -9.27
CA ALA A 239 -1.63 4.15 -8.55
C ALA A 239 -2.68 5.15 -8.00
N THR A 240 -3.94 5.05 -8.42
CA THR A 240 -5.05 5.85 -7.90
C THR A 240 -5.47 5.41 -6.48
N ASP A 241 -5.19 4.15 -6.10
CA ASP A 241 -5.36 3.70 -4.72
C ASP A 241 -4.27 4.33 -3.84
N SER A 242 -4.71 5.26 -2.99
CA SER A 242 -3.83 5.98 -2.05
C SER A 242 -3.82 5.40 -0.64
N MET A 243 -4.70 4.43 -0.34
CA MET A 243 -4.74 3.79 0.97
C MET A 243 -3.79 2.61 1.05
N ILE A 244 -3.69 1.83 -0.03
CA ILE A 244 -2.75 0.71 -0.13
C ILE A 244 -1.77 0.93 -1.28
N PRO A 245 -0.46 0.72 -1.09
CA PRO A 245 0.47 0.69 -2.21
C PRO A 245 0.06 -0.44 -3.16
N SER A 246 -0.12 -0.15 -4.45
CA SER A 246 -0.67 -1.11 -5.41
C SER A 246 0.20 -2.37 -5.57
N GLU A 247 1.49 -2.24 -5.25
CA GLU A 247 2.45 -3.32 -5.20
C GLU A 247 2.09 -4.38 -4.15
N SER A 248 1.44 -3.95 -3.06
CA SER A 248 0.95 -4.83 -2.00
C SER A 248 -0.23 -5.70 -2.45
N CYS A 249 -0.95 -5.29 -3.50
CA CYS A 249 -2.17 -5.94 -3.98
C CYS A 249 -1.91 -7.15 -4.91
N VAL A 250 -0.66 -7.33 -5.34
CA VAL A 250 -0.26 -8.43 -6.22
C VAL A 250 -0.26 -9.75 -5.45
N LEU A 251 -0.87 -10.79 -6.02
CA LEU A 251 -0.85 -12.14 -5.48
C LEU A 251 0.56 -12.75 -5.60
N PRO A 252 1.02 -13.54 -4.63
CA PRO A 252 2.32 -14.22 -4.73
C PRO A 252 2.35 -15.17 -5.92
N PRO A 253 3.48 -15.31 -6.64
CA PRO A 253 3.62 -16.25 -7.76
C PRO A 253 3.51 -17.71 -7.28
N ILE A 254 2.93 -18.58 -8.11
CA ILE A 254 2.70 -20.01 -7.80
C ILE A 254 3.22 -20.88 -8.93
N HIS A 255 3.57 -22.11 -8.60
CA HIS A 255 4.11 -23.11 -9.53
C HIS A 255 3.02 -24.04 -10.13
N ASN A 256 1.74 -23.90 -9.73
CA ASN A 256 0.65 -24.81 -10.07
C ASN A 256 -0.34 -24.23 -11.10
N THR A 257 -1.17 -25.09 -11.67
CA THR A 257 -2.11 -24.84 -12.77
C THR A 257 -3.44 -24.16 -12.37
N THR A 258 -3.66 -23.87 -11.09
CA THR A 258 -4.90 -23.26 -10.58
C THR A 258 -4.91 -21.75 -10.79
N LEU A 259 -6.00 -21.17 -11.33
CA LEU A 259 -6.06 -19.74 -11.64
C LEU A 259 -5.87 -18.88 -10.40
N ARG A 260 -4.72 -18.20 -10.36
CA ARG A 260 -4.40 -17.13 -9.40
C ARG A 260 -3.87 -15.94 -10.16
N ARG A 261 -4.73 -14.94 -10.33
CA ARG A 261 -4.43 -13.81 -11.22
C ARG A 261 -4.62 -12.50 -10.50
N THR A 262 -3.63 -11.63 -10.62
CA THR A 262 -3.79 -10.21 -10.30
C THR A 262 -4.11 -9.46 -11.59
N VAL A 263 -5.07 -8.55 -11.53
CA VAL A 263 -5.52 -7.76 -12.67
C VAL A 263 -5.68 -6.33 -12.19
N PHE A 264 -4.94 -5.42 -12.79
CA PHE A 264 -5.08 -3.99 -12.49
C PHE A 264 -6.24 -3.41 -13.28
N SER A 265 -7.01 -2.51 -12.68
CA SER A 265 -8.20 -1.92 -13.29
C SER A 265 -7.90 -1.09 -14.55
N SER A 266 -6.67 -0.59 -14.69
CA SER A 266 -6.14 0.05 -15.90
C SER A 266 -5.94 -0.92 -17.06
N ALA A 267 -5.66 -2.19 -16.78
CA ALA A 267 -5.54 -3.25 -17.79
C ALA A 267 -6.84 -4.03 -18.01
N LEU A 268 -7.74 -4.05 -17.01
CA LEU A 268 -9.00 -4.80 -17.08
C LEU A 268 -9.79 -4.41 -18.32
N GLU A 269 -10.01 -5.39 -19.20
CA GLU A 269 -10.69 -5.18 -20.48
C GLU A 269 -12.12 -4.65 -20.26
N GLY A 270 -12.43 -3.50 -20.86
CA GLY A 270 -13.70 -2.79 -20.69
C GLY A 270 -13.77 -1.84 -19.49
N ALA A 271 -12.70 -1.70 -18.70
CA ALA A 271 -12.61 -0.68 -17.66
C ALA A 271 -11.55 0.39 -17.97
N TRP A 272 -10.31 -0.04 -18.23
CA TRP A 272 -9.17 0.81 -18.60
C TRP A 272 -9.02 2.09 -17.78
N THR A 273 -9.25 2.01 -16.47
CA THR A 273 -9.25 3.16 -15.57
C THR A 273 -8.48 2.84 -14.29
N GLY A 274 -7.67 3.79 -13.81
CA GLY A 274 -7.20 3.78 -12.43
C GLY A 274 -8.38 3.97 -11.49
N ILE A 275 -8.35 3.32 -10.33
CA ILE A 275 -9.47 3.31 -9.37
C ILE A 275 -8.95 3.51 -7.96
N GLY A 276 -9.55 4.46 -7.24
CA GLY A 276 -9.26 4.69 -5.83
C GLY A 276 -9.73 3.54 -4.93
N HIS A 277 -9.24 3.52 -3.69
CA HIS A 277 -9.52 2.43 -2.76
C HIS A 277 -11.02 2.20 -2.55
N ARG A 278 -11.80 3.27 -2.37
CA ARG A 278 -13.23 3.19 -2.07
C ARG A 278 -14.05 2.97 -3.33
N GLU A 279 -13.57 3.53 -4.43
CA GLU A 279 -14.14 3.49 -5.78
C GLU A 279 -14.22 2.06 -6.29
N MET A 280 -13.29 1.19 -5.88
CA MET A 280 -13.20 -0.21 -6.29
C MET A 280 -14.53 -0.98 -6.20
N VAL A 281 -15.35 -0.72 -5.19
CA VAL A 281 -16.61 -1.45 -4.98
C VAL A 281 -17.84 -0.82 -5.65
N TRP A 282 -17.73 0.43 -6.16
CA TRP A 282 -18.89 1.14 -6.73
C TRP A 282 -18.69 1.69 -8.14
N CYS A 283 -17.45 1.79 -8.61
CA CYS A 283 -17.08 2.19 -9.96
C CYS A 283 -17.79 1.28 -10.96
N HIS A 284 -18.60 1.86 -11.85
CA HIS A 284 -19.45 1.07 -12.74
C HIS A 284 -18.67 0.05 -13.56
N GLN A 285 -17.57 0.49 -14.18
CA GLN A 285 -16.74 -0.30 -15.07
C GLN A 285 -16.23 -1.60 -14.42
N VAL A 286 -15.84 -1.53 -13.14
CA VAL A 286 -15.34 -2.71 -12.42
C VAL A 286 -16.47 -3.52 -11.81
N ARG A 287 -17.39 -2.89 -11.08
CA ARG A 287 -18.46 -3.62 -10.39
C ARG A 287 -19.32 -4.42 -11.39
N TRP A 288 -19.50 -3.90 -12.61
CA TRP A 288 -20.31 -4.54 -13.64
C TRP A 288 -19.66 -5.85 -14.07
N ARG A 289 -18.34 -5.84 -14.29
CA ARG A 289 -17.52 -7.02 -14.63
C ARG A 289 -17.48 -8.03 -13.49
N VAL A 290 -17.28 -7.57 -12.24
CA VAL A 290 -17.28 -8.44 -11.05
C VAL A 290 -18.62 -9.14 -10.86
N ALA A 291 -19.72 -8.40 -10.94
CA ALA A 291 -21.06 -8.96 -10.85
C ALA A 291 -21.34 -9.96 -11.96
N ARG A 292 -20.88 -9.66 -13.19
CA ARG A 292 -21.05 -10.54 -14.33
C ARG A 292 -20.27 -11.84 -14.17
N ALA A 293 -19.00 -11.76 -13.77
CA ALA A 293 -18.18 -12.93 -13.48
C ALA A 293 -18.84 -13.83 -12.42
N ALA A 294 -19.37 -13.25 -11.35
CA ALA A 294 -20.03 -14.00 -10.27
C ALA A 294 -21.32 -14.72 -10.73
N LEU A 295 -22.14 -14.09 -11.58
CA LEU A 295 -23.33 -14.72 -12.16
C LEU A 295 -22.95 -15.92 -13.04
N GLU A 296 -21.89 -15.76 -13.82
CA GLU A 296 -21.45 -16.74 -14.82
C GLU A 296 -20.77 -17.95 -14.18
N ILE A 297 -20.10 -17.80 -13.03
CA ILE A 297 -19.47 -18.90 -12.28
C ILE A 297 -20.46 -20.04 -11.99
N GLY A 298 -21.75 -19.71 -11.78
CA GLY A 298 -22.82 -20.68 -11.58
C GLY A 298 -23.01 -21.66 -12.76
N ALA A 299 -22.47 -21.35 -13.95
CA ALA A 299 -22.52 -22.22 -15.12
C ALA A 299 -21.57 -23.42 -15.04
N SER A 300 -20.58 -23.40 -14.13
CA SER A 300 -19.58 -24.47 -14.00
C SER A 300 -19.54 -25.09 -12.60
N HIS A 301 -19.46 -26.42 -12.58
CA HIS A 301 -19.28 -27.20 -11.36
C HIS A 301 -17.82 -27.60 -11.09
N THR A 302 -16.92 -27.44 -12.06
CA THR A 302 -15.49 -27.75 -11.93
C THR A 302 -14.67 -26.51 -11.60
N ALA A 303 -13.59 -26.67 -10.84
CA ALA A 303 -12.67 -25.57 -10.49
C ALA A 303 -12.07 -24.94 -11.75
N ASP A 304 -11.63 -25.74 -12.72
CA ASP A 304 -11.06 -25.26 -13.99
C ASP A 304 -12.07 -24.49 -14.83
N GLY A 305 -13.33 -24.93 -14.89
CA GLY A 305 -14.36 -24.20 -15.62
C GLY A 305 -14.70 -22.85 -14.96
N ARG A 306 -14.69 -22.78 -13.62
CA ARG A 306 -14.87 -21.51 -12.90
C ARG A 306 -13.69 -20.57 -13.08
N ALA A 307 -12.47 -21.13 -13.09
CA ALA A 307 -11.27 -20.40 -13.44
C ALA A 307 -11.36 -19.81 -14.86
N ARG A 308 -11.78 -20.58 -15.87
CA ARG A 308 -11.98 -20.04 -17.23
C ARG A 308 -12.99 -18.89 -17.26
N ILE A 309 -14.11 -19.03 -16.56
CA ILE A 309 -15.13 -17.96 -16.48
C ILE A 309 -14.55 -16.70 -15.83
N LEU A 310 -13.81 -16.84 -14.74
CA LEU A 310 -13.12 -15.72 -14.10
C LEU A 310 -12.11 -15.07 -15.06
N ASP A 311 -11.35 -15.86 -15.81
CA ASP A 311 -10.39 -15.37 -16.79
C ASP A 311 -11.06 -14.64 -17.95
N ASP A 312 -12.19 -15.13 -18.45
CA ASP A 312 -12.92 -14.52 -19.55
C ASP A 312 -13.47 -13.13 -19.18
N TRP A 313 -14.03 -12.97 -17.97
CA TRP A 313 -14.66 -11.73 -17.54
C TRP A 313 -13.72 -10.73 -16.87
N LEU A 314 -12.65 -11.22 -16.23
CA LEU A 314 -11.69 -10.42 -15.46
C LEU A 314 -10.27 -10.48 -16.04
N ARG A 315 -10.12 -10.53 -17.37
CA ARG A 315 -8.82 -10.52 -18.07
C ARG A 315 -8.19 -9.13 -18.20
N ASP A 316 -6.85 -9.12 -18.30
CA ASP A 316 -6.00 -7.95 -18.60
C ASP A 316 -5.54 -7.87 -20.08
N GLY A 317 -5.84 -8.90 -20.89
CA GLY A 317 -5.44 -8.99 -22.29
C GLY A 317 -3.98 -9.38 -22.57
N HIS A 318 -3.17 -9.70 -21.57
CA HIS A 318 -1.77 -10.12 -21.76
C HIS A 318 -1.61 -11.60 -22.09
N THR A 319 -2.63 -12.42 -21.83
CA THR A 319 -2.65 -13.85 -22.15
C THR A 319 -3.74 -14.13 -23.17
N LEU A 320 -3.48 -15.09 -24.07
CA LEU A 320 -4.50 -15.54 -25.01
C LEU A 320 -5.70 -16.14 -24.25
N PRO A 321 -6.94 -15.96 -24.75
CA PRO A 321 -8.13 -16.58 -24.16
C PRO A 321 -7.98 -18.10 -24.01
N PRO A 322 -8.40 -18.70 -22.88
CA PRO A 322 -8.30 -20.15 -22.64
C PRO A 322 -8.92 -20.98 -23.76
N ALA A 323 -10.05 -20.51 -24.32
CA ALA A 323 -10.75 -21.18 -25.41
C ALA A 323 -9.92 -21.31 -26.70
N ILE A 324 -8.92 -20.45 -26.95
CA ILE A 324 -8.00 -20.60 -28.10
C ILE A 324 -6.86 -21.59 -27.79
N THR A 325 -6.46 -21.67 -26.52
CA THR A 325 -5.31 -22.49 -26.09
C THR A 325 -5.69 -23.97 -25.97
N GLU A 326 -6.91 -24.26 -25.50
CA GLU A 326 -7.39 -25.62 -25.24
C GLU A 326 -8.30 -26.17 -26.34
N SER A 327 -9.01 -25.32 -27.07
CA SER A 327 -9.73 -25.79 -28.25
C SER A 327 -8.72 -26.02 -29.36
N PRO A 328 -8.64 -27.23 -29.95
CA PRO A 328 -8.12 -27.35 -31.30
C PRO A 328 -9.11 -26.62 -32.20
N ALA A 329 -9.04 -25.28 -32.23
CA ALA A 329 -9.98 -24.43 -32.92
C ALA A 329 -10.14 -24.96 -34.34
N SER A 330 -11.29 -25.59 -34.55
CA SER A 330 -11.94 -25.89 -35.81
C SER A 330 -10.99 -26.34 -36.93
N ARG A 331 -10.94 -27.65 -37.20
CA ARG A 331 -10.60 -28.22 -38.53
C ARG A 331 -11.55 -27.77 -39.65
N GLU A 332 -12.20 -26.61 -39.50
CA GLU A 332 -13.08 -26.05 -40.49
C GLU A 332 -12.22 -25.28 -41.48
N GLU A 333 -11.63 -26.03 -42.42
CA GLU A 333 -10.95 -25.47 -43.57
C GLU A 333 -11.96 -24.67 -44.40
N LEU A 334 -11.70 -23.37 -44.58
CA LEU A 334 -12.50 -22.56 -45.48
C LEU A 334 -12.05 -22.86 -46.92
N ARG A 335 -12.97 -23.40 -47.72
CA ARG A 335 -12.79 -23.63 -49.16
C ARG A 335 -13.52 -22.57 -49.95
N LEU A 336 -12.78 -21.77 -50.70
CA LEU A 336 -13.33 -20.68 -51.52
C LEU A 336 -13.58 -21.18 -52.95
N THR A 337 -14.72 -21.84 -53.17
CA THR A 337 -15.03 -22.49 -54.46
C THR A 337 -15.62 -21.54 -55.50
N ASP A 338 -16.17 -20.40 -55.09
CA ASP A 338 -16.82 -19.41 -55.97
C ASP A 338 -16.07 -18.07 -55.91
N PRO A 339 -15.62 -17.52 -57.06
CA PRO A 339 -14.98 -16.20 -57.14
C PRO A 339 -15.81 -15.05 -56.55
N ALA A 340 -17.14 -15.16 -56.50
CA ALA A 340 -17.99 -14.12 -55.90
C ALA A 340 -17.91 -14.05 -54.36
N GLN A 341 -17.30 -15.05 -53.71
CA GLN A 341 -17.21 -15.13 -52.25
C GLN A 341 -15.97 -14.42 -51.68
N TYR A 342 -15.00 -14.07 -52.52
CA TYR A 342 -13.76 -13.45 -52.08
C TYR A 342 -13.27 -12.32 -52.99
N GLU A 343 -12.61 -11.34 -52.39
CA GLU A 343 -11.96 -10.22 -53.08
C GLU A 343 -10.47 -10.26 -52.78
N VAL A 344 -9.64 -10.19 -53.83
CA VAL A 344 -8.19 -10.13 -53.69
C VAL A 344 -7.78 -8.66 -53.65
N HIS A 345 -7.23 -8.22 -52.52
CA HIS A 345 -6.68 -6.87 -52.39
C HIS A 345 -5.28 -6.80 -53.02
N GLU A 346 -4.95 -5.69 -53.68
CA GLU A 346 -3.59 -5.44 -54.18
C GLU A 346 -2.69 -4.80 -53.11
N GLU A 347 -3.30 -4.12 -52.13
CA GLU A 347 -2.62 -3.44 -51.03
C GLU A 347 -2.29 -4.39 -49.87
N LEU A 348 -1.25 -4.05 -49.09
CA LEU A 348 -0.88 -4.77 -47.86
C LEU A 348 -1.77 -4.38 -46.65
N THR A 349 -2.74 -3.50 -46.87
CA THR A 349 -3.67 -2.96 -45.87
C THR A 349 -5.11 -3.19 -46.27
N LEU A 350 -5.97 -3.47 -45.30
CA LEU A 350 -7.41 -3.61 -45.42
C LEU A 350 -8.07 -2.49 -44.63
N VAL A 351 -8.91 -1.68 -45.30
CA VAL A 351 -9.63 -0.56 -44.68
C VAL A 351 -11.12 -0.64 -45.03
N LEU A 352 -11.94 -0.97 -44.05
CA LEU A 352 -13.39 -1.12 -44.21
C LEU A 352 -14.11 -0.24 -43.20
N ARG A 353 -14.56 0.94 -43.64
CA ARG A 353 -15.23 1.93 -42.76
C ARG A 353 -16.70 1.62 -42.49
N LYS A 354 -17.36 0.89 -43.39
CA LYS A 354 -18.79 0.52 -43.32
C LYS A 354 -18.99 -0.88 -43.92
N PRO A 355 -18.46 -1.94 -43.30
CA PRO A 355 -18.55 -3.29 -43.85
C PRO A 355 -20.01 -3.73 -43.96
N GLN A 356 -20.38 -4.40 -45.05
CA GLN A 356 -21.75 -4.89 -45.30
C GLN A 356 -21.72 -6.36 -45.74
N GLY A 357 -22.72 -7.13 -45.30
CA GLY A 357 -22.91 -8.51 -45.71
C GLY A 357 -21.85 -9.47 -45.15
N SER A 358 -21.53 -10.49 -45.95
CA SER A 358 -20.51 -11.49 -45.65
C SER A 358 -19.58 -11.63 -46.86
N GLN A 359 -18.30 -11.37 -46.66
CA GLN A 359 -17.30 -11.37 -47.73
C GLN A 359 -15.92 -11.78 -47.17
N VAL A 360 -15.08 -12.40 -48.00
CA VAL A 360 -13.71 -12.76 -47.64
C VAL A 360 -12.72 -11.87 -48.38
N TYR A 361 -11.84 -11.20 -47.67
CA TYR A 361 -10.79 -10.37 -48.25
C TYR A 361 -9.46 -11.11 -48.17
N LEU A 362 -8.78 -11.30 -49.31
CA LEU A 362 -7.48 -11.96 -49.38
C LEU A 362 -6.39 -10.90 -49.54
N LEU A 363 -5.54 -10.74 -48.52
CA LEU A 363 -4.38 -9.85 -48.56
C LEU A 363 -3.11 -10.62 -48.96
N PRO A 364 -2.31 -10.11 -49.91
CA PRO A 364 -1.07 -10.74 -50.32
C PRO A 364 -0.02 -10.64 -49.22
N LEU A 365 0.88 -11.62 -49.14
CA LEU A 365 2.02 -11.57 -48.23
C LEU A 365 3.08 -10.55 -48.72
N PRO A 366 3.81 -9.88 -47.81
CA PRO A 366 4.90 -9.00 -48.19
C PRO A 366 6.01 -9.73 -48.96
N LYS A 367 6.48 -9.15 -50.07
CA LYS A 367 7.51 -9.72 -50.96
C LYS A 367 8.92 -9.76 -50.35
N ASP A 368 9.17 -9.00 -49.29
CA ASP A 368 10.46 -8.95 -48.59
C ASP A 368 10.42 -9.91 -47.40
N THR A 369 10.69 -11.19 -47.67
CA THR A 369 10.61 -12.31 -46.70
C THR A 369 11.87 -12.46 -45.83
N SER A 370 12.80 -11.50 -45.87
CA SER A 370 14.05 -11.58 -45.11
C SER A 370 13.86 -11.51 -43.58
N GLN A 371 12.72 -10.97 -43.12
CA GLN A 371 12.34 -10.88 -41.70
C GLN A 371 10.89 -11.36 -41.49
N ALA A 372 10.58 -11.79 -40.27
CA ALA A 372 9.20 -12.15 -39.90
C ALA A 372 8.30 -10.91 -39.97
N ALA A 373 7.20 -11.01 -40.72
CA ALA A 373 6.21 -9.94 -40.81
C ALA A 373 5.14 -10.13 -39.73
N LYS A 374 4.66 -9.03 -39.14
CA LYS A 374 3.56 -9.07 -38.18
C LYS A 374 2.28 -8.61 -38.87
N PHE A 375 1.22 -9.40 -38.77
CA PHE A 375 -0.12 -9.02 -39.24
C PHE A 375 -0.92 -8.49 -38.05
N THR A 376 -1.47 -7.29 -38.18
CA THR A 376 -2.25 -6.62 -37.14
C THR A 376 -3.61 -6.22 -37.69
N LEU A 377 -4.69 -6.52 -36.95
CA LEU A 377 -6.08 -6.25 -37.33
C LEU A 377 -6.85 -5.70 -36.13
N PHE A 378 -7.63 -4.65 -36.39
CA PHE A 378 -8.50 -3.96 -35.45
C PHE A 378 -9.95 -4.07 -35.92
N VAL A 379 -10.85 -4.43 -35.02
CA VAL A 379 -12.29 -4.53 -35.28
C VAL A 379 -13.06 -3.71 -34.26
N SER A 380 -13.72 -2.64 -34.69
CA SER A 380 -14.47 -1.75 -33.80
C SER A 380 -15.87 -2.29 -33.53
N GLN A 381 -16.21 -2.43 -32.25
CA GLN A 381 -17.51 -2.91 -31.75
C GLN A 381 -17.95 -4.31 -32.24
N GLY A 382 -17.19 -4.96 -33.11
CA GLY A 382 -17.44 -6.32 -33.59
C GLY A 382 -16.72 -7.38 -32.75
N ALA A 383 -16.72 -8.62 -33.24
CA ALA A 383 -16.13 -9.76 -32.54
C ALA A 383 -15.09 -10.49 -33.39
N ILE A 384 -13.99 -10.90 -32.75
CA ILE A 384 -13.11 -11.97 -33.22
C ILE A 384 -13.20 -13.08 -32.17
N PRO A 385 -14.08 -14.08 -32.36
CA PRO A 385 -14.34 -15.09 -31.34
C PRO A 385 -13.05 -15.74 -30.81
N PRO A 386 -12.93 -15.93 -29.48
CA PRO A 386 -13.96 -15.74 -28.46
C PRO A 386 -14.05 -14.30 -27.89
N VAL A 387 -13.24 -13.35 -28.37
CA VAL A 387 -13.18 -11.99 -27.81
C VAL A 387 -14.17 -11.06 -28.50
N SER A 388 -14.96 -10.36 -27.70
CA SER A 388 -15.89 -9.34 -28.16
C SER A 388 -16.17 -8.31 -27.06
N PRO A 389 -16.57 -7.07 -27.43
CA PRO A 389 -17.25 -6.17 -26.50
C PRO A 389 -18.55 -6.80 -25.97
N GLN A 390 -19.10 -6.25 -24.90
CA GLN A 390 -20.30 -6.82 -24.26
C GLN A 390 -21.50 -6.84 -25.22
N ASN A 391 -21.83 -5.69 -25.80
CA ASN A 391 -22.91 -5.57 -26.79
C ASN A 391 -22.30 -5.47 -28.19
N ALA A 392 -21.63 -6.53 -28.62
CA ALA A 392 -20.99 -6.57 -29.93
C ALA A 392 -22.03 -6.41 -31.06
N LEU A 393 -21.66 -5.66 -32.09
CA LEU A 393 -22.39 -5.61 -33.35
C LEU A 393 -22.44 -7.01 -33.99
N PRO A 394 -23.39 -7.27 -34.90
CA PRO A 394 -23.44 -8.53 -35.65
C PRO A 394 -22.19 -8.81 -36.52
N LEU A 395 -21.27 -7.83 -36.64
CA LEU A 395 -19.97 -7.92 -37.29
C LEU A 395 -19.05 -8.96 -36.60
N ARG A 396 -18.86 -10.10 -37.26
CA ARG A 396 -17.92 -11.15 -36.85
C ARG A 396 -16.79 -11.28 -37.86
N VAL A 397 -15.56 -11.40 -37.35
CA VAL A 397 -14.35 -11.50 -38.16
C VAL A 397 -13.58 -12.76 -37.80
N ALA A 398 -13.13 -13.51 -38.81
CA ALA A 398 -12.28 -14.68 -38.67
C ALA A 398 -11.08 -14.59 -39.62
N ILE A 399 -9.90 -14.99 -39.15
CA ILE A 399 -8.63 -14.83 -39.86
C ILE A 399 -8.08 -16.20 -40.23
N PHE A 400 -7.69 -16.33 -41.50
CA PHE A 400 -7.19 -17.57 -42.09
C PHE A 400 -5.88 -17.34 -42.83
N LYS A 401 -5.04 -18.37 -42.86
CA LYS A 401 -3.92 -18.49 -43.79
C LYS A 401 -4.38 -19.29 -45.01
N CYS A 402 -4.34 -18.67 -46.18
CA CYS A 402 -4.81 -19.23 -47.43
C CYS A 402 -3.66 -19.57 -48.37
N THR A 403 -3.72 -20.73 -49.04
CA THR A 403 -2.74 -21.14 -50.06
C THR A 403 -3.43 -21.75 -51.26
N SER A 404 -2.92 -21.51 -52.48
CA SER A 404 -3.41 -22.14 -53.70
C SER A 404 -2.52 -23.32 -54.11
N GLN A 405 -3.11 -24.52 -54.23
CA GLN A 405 -2.43 -25.73 -54.71
C GLN A 405 -3.06 -26.19 -56.04
N GLY A 406 -2.38 -25.99 -57.17
CA GLY A 406 -2.85 -26.50 -58.48
C GLY A 406 -2.09 -25.99 -59.73
N SER A 407 -2.26 -26.71 -60.84
CA SER A 407 -1.93 -26.33 -62.24
C SER A 407 -3.09 -25.55 -62.87
N LEU A 408 -2.83 -24.80 -63.95
CA LEU A 408 -3.57 -23.65 -64.55
C LEU A 408 -5.11 -23.68 -64.71
N SER A 409 -5.86 -24.68 -64.27
CA SER A 409 -7.31 -24.80 -64.52
C SER A 409 -8.23 -24.81 -63.28
N GLN A 410 -7.72 -24.88 -62.04
CA GLN A 410 -8.55 -24.71 -60.82
C GLN A 410 -7.77 -23.99 -59.70
N ASN A 411 -7.83 -22.66 -59.67
CA ASN A 411 -7.22 -21.79 -58.65
C ASN A 411 -8.13 -21.64 -57.42
N VAL A 412 -8.41 -22.71 -56.69
CA VAL A 412 -9.22 -22.64 -55.45
C VAL A 412 -8.30 -22.52 -54.23
N PRO A 413 -8.26 -21.36 -53.53
CA PRO A 413 -7.45 -21.21 -52.33
C PRO A 413 -8.03 -22.03 -51.17
N ARG A 414 -7.17 -22.78 -50.49
CA ARG A 414 -7.47 -23.51 -49.25
C ARG A 414 -7.00 -22.69 -48.06
N CYS A 415 -7.91 -22.43 -47.12
CA CYS A 415 -7.67 -21.54 -46.00
C CYS A 415 -7.81 -22.29 -44.66
N GLY A 416 -6.73 -22.32 -43.87
CA GLY A 416 -6.73 -22.83 -42.49
C GLY A 416 -6.74 -21.68 -41.47
N PRO A 417 -7.29 -21.86 -40.26
CA PRO A 417 -7.33 -20.79 -39.25
C PRO A 417 -5.92 -20.34 -38.87
N LEU A 418 -5.71 -19.03 -38.72
CA LEU A 418 -4.45 -18.47 -38.23
C LEU A 418 -4.53 -18.31 -36.70
N LYS A 419 -3.48 -18.75 -35.99
CA LYS A 419 -3.42 -18.60 -34.53
C LYS A 419 -2.87 -17.20 -34.16
N PRO A 420 -3.54 -16.44 -33.28
CA PRO A 420 -3.03 -15.15 -32.82
C PRO A 420 -1.84 -15.30 -31.86
N THR A 421 -0.94 -14.31 -31.88
CA THR A 421 0.02 -14.04 -30.82
C THR A 421 -0.56 -13.09 -29.78
N THR A 422 -1.41 -12.14 -30.21
CA THR A 422 -2.20 -11.26 -29.34
C THR A 422 -3.67 -11.32 -29.75
N LEU A 423 -4.57 -11.51 -28.80
CA LEU A 423 -6.01 -11.29 -29.00
C LEU A 423 -6.61 -10.70 -27.73
N LYS A 424 -7.01 -9.42 -27.80
CA LYS A 424 -7.52 -8.67 -26.65
C LYS A 424 -8.40 -7.49 -27.06
N LEU A 425 -9.13 -6.92 -26.11
CA LEU A 425 -9.78 -5.62 -26.27
C LEU A 425 -8.81 -4.48 -25.92
N VAL A 426 -8.82 -3.42 -26.73
CA VAL A 426 -8.18 -2.13 -26.45
C VAL A 426 -9.21 -1.01 -26.46
N PRO A 427 -9.02 0.08 -25.69
CA PRO A 427 -9.96 1.18 -25.69
C PRO A 427 -9.94 1.95 -27.02
N ASN A 428 -11.06 2.61 -27.33
CA ASN A 428 -11.17 3.53 -28.46
C ASN A 428 -11.48 4.96 -27.96
N PRO A 429 -10.46 5.74 -27.53
CA PRO A 429 -10.69 7.08 -26.99
C PRO A 429 -11.35 8.01 -27.99
N VAL A 430 -12.30 8.82 -27.50
CA VAL A 430 -12.93 9.88 -28.30
C VAL A 430 -11.89 10.94 -28.68
N PRO A 431 -11.69 11.25 -29.96
CA PRO A 431 -10.73 12.29 -30.38
C PRO A 431 -10.96 13.62 -29.67
N GLY A 432 -9.87 14.26 -29.22
CA GLY A 432 -9.92 15.57 -28.55
C GLY A 432 -10.36 15.54 -27.08
N LYS A 433 -10.76 14.40 -26.52
CA LYS A 433 -11.07 14.23 -25.10
C LYS A 433 -9.92 13.53 -24.36
N VAL A 434 -9.83 13.76 -23.05
CA VAL A 434 -8.97 12.96 -22.15
C VAL A 434 -9.51 11.54 -22.02
N PHE A 435 -8.63 10.59 -21.74
CA PHE A 435 -9.00 9.19 -21.53
C PHE A 435 -8.43 8.65 -20.20
N PRO A 436 -9.22 7.87 -19.43
CA PRO A 436 -10.67 7.75 -19.55
C PRO A 436 -11.36 9.09 -19.23
N ILE A 437 -12.59 9.25 -19.69
CA ILE A 437 -13.35 10.49 -19.44
C ILE A 437 -13.71 10.53 -17.94
N PRO A 438 -13.40 11.62 -17.21
CA PRO A 438 -13.76 11.75 -15.79
C PRO A 438 -15.27 11.54 -15.58
N ASP A 439 -15.65 10.79 -14.53
CA ASP A 439 -17.04 10.47 -14.15
C ASP A 439 -17.92 9.73 -15.17
N GLU A 440 -17.44 9.52 -16.40
CA GLU A 440 -18.13 8.77 -17.47
C GLU A 440 -17.44 7.43 -17.77
N GLY A 441 -16.10 7.44 -17.79
CA GLY A 441 -15.25 6.27 -18.03
C GLY A 441 -15.26 5.77 -19.46
N SER A 442 -15.00 4.47 -19.61
CA SER A 442 -15.21 3.74 -20.86
C SER A 442 -16.51 2.93 -20.78
N ASP A 443 -17.18 2.73 -21.91
CA ASP A 443 -18.29 1.79 -22.04
C ASP A 443 -17.75 0.40 -22.43
N GLU A 444 -18.28 -0.64 -21.79
CA GLU A 444 -17.89 -2.04 -22.03
C GLU A 444 -18.16 -2.51 -23.48
N SER A 445 -18.95 -1.76 -24.25
CA SER A 445 -19.35 -2.04 -25.62
C SER A 445 -18.49 -1.31 -26.68
N GLU A 446 -17.70 -0.32 -26.27
CA GLU A 446 -16.95 0.55 -27.19
C GLU A 446 -15.52 0.06 -27.51
N GLY A 447 -15.12 -1.08 -26.94
CA GLY A 447 -13.81 -1.68 -27.16
C GLY A 447 -13.55 -2.04 -28.63
N VAL A 448 -12.28 -1.96 -29.03
CA VAL A 448 -11.77 -2.45 -30.32
C VAL A 448 -11.07 -3.77 -30.08
N VAL A 449 -11.43 -4.80 -30.85
CA VAL A 449 -10.73 -6.09 -30.79
C VAL A 449 -9.43 -5.98 -31.58
N LEU A 450 -8.31 -6.16 -30.91
CA LEU A 450 -6.97 -6.24 -31.48
C LEU A 450 -6.58 -7.70 -31.68
N TYR A 451 -6.25 -8.06 -32.92
CA TYR A 451 -5.68 -9.34 -33.31
C TYR A 451 -4.29 -9.10 -33.90
N GLU A 452 -3.30 -9.83 -33.41
CA GLU A 452 -1.95 -9.84 -33.97
C GLU A 452 -1.50 -11.28 -34.20
N ALA A 453 -0.75 -11.52 -35.27
CA ALA A 453 -0.12 -12.80 -35.54
C ALA A 453 1.22 -12.62 -36.27
N ASP A 454 2.23 -13.38 -35.83
CA ASP A 454 3.53 -13.42 -36.49
C ASP A 454 3.48 -14.36 -37.70
N ILE A 455 3.94 -13.86 -38.84
CA ILE A 455 3.99 -14.59 -40.11
C ILE A 455 5.44 -14.95 -40.39
N LEU A 456 5.71 -16.26 -40.36
CA LEU A 456 7.04 -16.79 -40.68
C LEU A 456 7.33 -16.65 -42.19
N PRO A 457 8.60 -16.35 -42.57
CA PRO A 457 9.03 -16.33 -43.96
C PRO A 457 8.68 -17.62 -44.70
N LEU A 458 8.14 -17.51 -45.91
CA LEU A 458 7.89 -18.65 -46.79
C LEU A 458 9.05 -18.83 -47.79
N PRO A 459 9.32 -20.08 -48.24
CA PRO A 459 10.23 -20.32 -49.36
C PRO A 459 9.72 -19.65 -50.65
N GLU A 460 10.61 -19.05 -51.46
CA GLU A 460 10.27 -18.30 -52.69
C GLU A 460 9.30 -19.02 -53.64
N SER A 461 9.33 -20.36 -53.67
CA SER A 461 8.43 -21.20 -54.50
C SER A 461 6.93 -21.12 -54.15
N LEU A 462 6.56 -20.63 -52.96
CA LEU A 462 5.18 -20.59 -52.44
C LEU A 462 4.66 -19.15 -52.22
N ASP A 463 5.51 -18.14 -52.45
CA ASP A 463 5.26 -16.75 -52.06
C ASP A 463 4.13 -16.11 -52.89
N HIS A 464 4.07 -16.39 -54.19
CA HIS A 464 3.02 -15.85 -55.08
C HIS A 464 1.65 -16.57 -54.99
N ARG A 465 1.48 -17.51 -54.05
CA ARG A 465 0.27 -18.34 -53.94
C ARG A 465 -0.27 -18.41 -52.52
N SER A 466 0.10 -17.45 -51.67
CA SER A 466 -0.25 -17.41 -50.26
C SER A 466 -0.84 -16.06 -49.88
N TRP A 467 -1.93 -16.08 -49.10
CA TRP A 467 -2.65 -14.89 -48.64
C TRP A 467 -3.05 -15.01 -47.18
N ILE A 468 -3.32 -13.87 -46.54
CA ILE A 468 -4.09 -13.82 -45.30
C ILE A 468 -5.54 -13.49 -45.66
N GLY A 469 -6.45 -14.41 -45.34
CA GLY A 469 -7.88 -14.27 -45.57
C GLY A 469 -8.58 -13.71 -44.34
N VAL A 470 -9.23 -12.55 -44.50
CA VAL A 470 -10.09 -11.93 -43.48
C VAL A 470 -11.53 -12.16 -43.88
N LYS A 471 -12.22 -13.07 -43.20
CA LYS A 471 -13.65 -13.36 -43.41
C LYS A 471 -14.49 -12.45 -42.53
N ILE A 472 -15.33 -11.63 -43.16
CA ILE A 472 -16.34 -10.80 -42.49
C ILE A 472 -17.68 -11.49 -42.63
N ASN A 473 -18.45 -11.53 -41.54
CA ASN A 473 -19.78 -12.10 -41.49
C ASN A 473 -20.73 -11.21 -40.68
N GLY A 474 -21.99 -11.14 -41.12
CA GLY A 474 -23.06 -10.44 -40.40
C GLY A 474 -22.90 -8.92 -40.35
N ALA A 475 -22.10 -8.31 -41.24
CA ALA A 475 -21.89 -6.87 -41.18
C ALA A 475 -23.13 -6.10 -41.69
N ASP A 476 -23.55 -5.07 -40.96
CA ASP A 476 -24.77 -4.27 -41.22
C ASP A 476 -24.48 -2.82 -41.60
N GLY A 477 -23.22 -2.48 -41.88
CA GLY A 477 -22.75 -1.13 -42.19
C GLY A 477 -22.26 -0.32 -40.98
N ARG A 478 -22.38 -0.84 -39.75
CA ARG A 478 -21.85 -0.22 -38.52
C ARG A 478 -20.49 -0.81 -38.13
N GLY A 479 -19.71 -0.02 -37.41
CA GLY A 479 -18.33 -0.37 -37.02
C GLY A 479 -17.35 -0.28 -38.20
N TRP A 480 -16.10 -0.62 -37.94
CA TRP A 480 -15.04 -0.61 -38.95
C TRP A 480 -14.06 -1.76 -38.72
N VAL A 481 -13.43 -2.23 -39.79
CA VAL A 481 -12.36 -3.23 -39.77
C VAL A 481 -11.15 -2.63 -40.46
N PHE A 482 -10.01 -2.65 -39.78
CA PHE A 482 -8.78 -2.08 -40.29
C PHE A 482 -7.59 -2.96 -39.92
N GLY A 483 -6.71 -3.28 -40.86
CA GLY A 483 -5.51 -4.06 -40.55
C GLY A 483 -4.55 -4.16 -41.72
N GLY A 484 -3.40 -4.78 -41.50
CA GLY A 484 -2.40 -4.92 -42.54
C GLY A 484 -1.12 -5.56 -42.03
N PHE A 485 -0.15 -5.66 -42.94
CA PHE A 485 1.19 -6.12 -42.62
C PHE A 485 2.08 -4.97 -42.20
N GLU A 486 2.92 -5.25 -41.21
CA GLU A 486 3.94 -4.34 -40.75
C GLU A 486 5.29 -5.04 -40.65
N GLN A 487 6.33 -4.37 -41.11
CA GLN A 487 7.71 -4.67 -40.74
C GLN A 487 7.92 -4.03 -39.36
N GLY A 488 8.02 -4.84 -38.30
CA GLY A 488 8.04 -4.35 -36.93
C GLY A 488 9.13 -3.30 -36.69
N THR A 489 8.77 -2.02 -36.63
CA THR A 489 9.73 -0.95 -36.34
C THR A 489 9.93 -0.89 -34.83
N THR A 490 10.92 -1.64 -34.34
CA THR A 490 11.38 -1.52 -32.95
C THR A 490 12.44 -0.43 -32.88
N THR A 491 12.17 0.65 -32.15
CA THR A 491 13.17 1.67 -31.86
C THR A 491 13.73 1.45 -30.47
N VAL A 492 15.03 1.17 -30.38
CA VAL A 492 15.74 1.06 -29.10
C VAL A 492 16.43 2.40 -28.81
N ASN A 493 16.23 2.93 -27.61
CA ASN A 493 16.95 4.12 -27.15
C ASN A 493 17.66 3.80 -25.83
N ASP A 494 18.99 3.82 -25.85
CA ASP A 494 19.84 3.42 -24.72
C ASP A 494 19.99 4.48 -23.63
N VAL A 495 19.16 5.52 -23.60
CA VAL A 495 19.20 6.55 -22.56
C VAL A 495 19.07 5.94 -21.16
N GLY A 496 20.00 6.31 -20.27
CA GLY A 496 19.99 5.88 -18.88
C GLY A 496 19.20 6.82 -17.98
N THR A 497 18.70 6.31 -16.85
CA THR A 497 17.92 7.14 -15.90
C THR A 497 18.73 8.30 -15.34
N PHE A 498 20.04 8.12 -15.11
CA PHE A 498 20.92 9.18 -14.62
C PHE A 498 21.01 10.38 -15.58
N SER A 499 20.98 10.15 -16.89
CA SER A 499 20.96 11.25 -17.88
C SER A 499 19.65 12.05 -17.87
N LEU A 500 18.57 11.50 -17.28
CA LEU A 500 17.27 12.15 -17.18
C LEU A 500 17.03 12.88 -15.85
N LEU A 501 18.00 12.89 -14.92
CA LEU A 501 17.86 13.57 -13.62
C LEU A 501 17.48 15.06 -13.75
N PHE A 502 18.14 15.76 -14.67
CA PHE A 502 17.87 17.17 -14.98
C PHE A 502 17.69 17.42 -16.49
N GLY A 503 17.74 16.36 -17.29
CA GLY A 503 17.67 16.40 -18.75
C GLY A 503 16.37 15.82 -19.30
N ARG A 504 16.29 15.79 -20.63
CA ARG A 504 15.23 15.12 -21.40
C ARG A 504 15.84 14.34 -22.55
N ALA A 505 15.28 13.19 -22.87
CA ALA A 505 15.60 12.48 -24.10
C ALA A 505 14.49 12.64 -25.13
N SER A 506 14.86 12.65 -26.40
CA SER A 506 13.93 12.74 -27.53
C SER A 506 14.02 11.47 -28.34
N VAL A 507 12.87 10.90 -28.71
CA VAL A 507 12.78 9.73 -29.58
C VAL A 507 11.91 10.08 -30.77
N THR A 508 12.47 9.99 -31.97
CA THR A 508 11.73 10.18 -33.22
C THR A 508 10.99 8.91 -33.59
N ILE A 509 9.72 9.04 -33.99
CA ILE A 509 8.92 7.90 -34.44
C ILE A 509 9.32 7.57 -35.88
N PRO A 510 9.92 6.38 -36.15
CA PRO A 510 10.57 6.09 -37.43
C PRO A 510 9.58 5.94 -38.59
N ASN A 511 8.53 5.15 -38.40
CA ASN A 511 7.44 4.99 -39.37
C ASN A 511 6.16 5.55 -38.77
N ARG A 512 5.72 6.68 -39.32
CA ARG A 512 4.53 7.40 -38.83
C ARG A 512 3.20 6.78 -39.29
N ASN A 513 3.25 5.87 -40.25
CA ASN A 513 2.09 5.13 -40.76
C ASN A 513 2.06 3.69 -40.22
N ALA A 514 2.91 3.37 -39.24
CA ALA A 514 2.93 2.09 -38.55
C ALA A 514 1.61 1.83 -37.80
N LEU A 515 1.13 0.59 -37.85
CA LEU A 515 -0.04 0.16 -37.06
C LEU A 515 0.36 -0.11 -35.62
N HIS A 516 1.61 -0.53 -35.43
CA HIS A 516 2.21 -0.96 -34.20
C HIS A 516 3.70 -0.56 -34.16
N THR A 517 4.00 0.55 -33.47
CA THR A 517 5.40 0.93 -33.18
C THR A 517 5.75 0.53 -31.76
N THR A 518 6.90 -0.15 -31.57
CA THR A 518 7.42 -0.45 -30.23
C THR A 518 8.67 0.36 -29.95
N ILE A 519 8.68 1.09 -28.83
CA ILE A 519 9.83 1.86 -28.36
C ILE A 519 10.32 1.23 -27.06
N THR A 520 11.61 0.86 -27.02
CA THR A 520 12.24 0.17 -25.89
C THR A 520 13.36 1.01 -25.30
N PHE A 521 13.34 1.16 -23.98
CA PHE A 521 14.33 1.90 -23.19
C PHE A 521 15.01 0.96 -22.18
N PRO A 522 16.06 0.22 -22.59
CA PRO A 522 16.63 -0.86 -21.78
C PRO A 522 17.32 -0.37 -20.49
N ASN A 523 17.84 0.86 -20.49
CA ASN A 523 18.64 1.41 -19.38
C ASN A 523 17.83 2.31 -18.41
N LEU A 524 16.51 2.44 -18.62
CA LEU A 524 15.64 3.15 -17.69
C LEU A 524 15.27 2.25 -16.51
N LEU A 525 15.31 2.83 -15.30
CA LEU A 525 15.00 2.15 -14.06
C LEU A 525 13.50 1.94 -13.97
N SER A 526 13.07 0.69 -14.05
CA SER A 526 11.70 0.34 -13.71
C SER A 526 11.65 0.18 -12.20
N ASN A 527 11.07 1.14 -11.47
CA ASN A 527 10.92 1.07 -10.02
C ASN A 527 9.71 1.90 -9.54
N ALA A 528 8.99 1.40 -8.53
CA ALA A 528 7.81 2.06 -7.98
C ALA A 528 8.04 3.48 -7.46
N LEU A 529 9.30 3.82 -7.15
CA LEU A 529 9.71 5.12 -6.62
C LEU A 529 10.05 6.16 -7.70
N VAL A 530 10.05 5.82 -8.99
CA VAL A 530 10.37 6.74 -10.09
C VAL A 530 9.16 6.89 -11.02
N VAL A 531 8.89 8.13 -11.43
CA VAL A 531 7.83 8.45 -12.40
C VAL A 531 8.44 9.19 -13.57
N TYR A 532 8.16 8.71 -14.78
CA TYR A 532 8.57 9.35 -16.02
C TYR A 532 7.40 10.15 -16.60
N ARG A 533 7.71 11.27 -17.25
CA ARG A 533 6.78 12.07 -18.02
C ARG A 533 7.09 11.93 -19.50
N VAL A 534 6.05 11.74 -20.29
CA VAL A 534 6.14 11.78 -21.75
C VAL A 534 5.36 12.98 -22.29
N ASP A 535 6.01 13.76 -23.14
CA ASP A 535 5.39 14.85 -23.88
C ASP A 535 5.45 14.54 -25.38
N SER A 536 4.31 14.60 -26.07
CA SER A 536 4.24 14.43 -27.52
C SER A 536 4.59 15.74 -28.24
N ILE A 537 5.52 15.68 -29.20
CA ILE A 537 5.87 16.82 -30.07
C ILE A 537 5.02 16.73 -31.34
N LYS A 538 4.27 17.78 -31.61
CA LYS A 538 3.37 17.89 -32.77
C LYS A 538 3.95 18.74 -33.88
N ASP A 539 3.61 18.41 -35.11
CA ASP A 539 3.87 19.27 -36.27
C ASP A 539 2.78 20.36 -36.38
N ILE A 540 3.17 21.57 -36.81
CA ILE A 540 2.36 22.82 -36.76
C ILE A 540 1.09 22.77 -37.64
N GLU A 541 1.03 21.87 -38.63
CA GLU A 541 -0.02 21.82 -39.66
C GLU A 541 -0.77 20.47 -39.70
N SER A 542 -1.17 19.93 -38.55
CA SER A 542 -1.85 18.62 -38.50
C SER A 542 -3.27 18.72 -37.94
N ASP A 543 -4.27 18.64 -38.84
CA ASP A 543 -5.70 18.49 -38.49
C ASP A 543 -6.11 17.02 -38.71
N CYS A 544 -6.00 16.21 -37.66
CA CYS A 544 -6.51 14.84 -37.62
C CYS A 544 -8.04 14.84 -37.36
N ALA A 545 -8.82 15.13 -38.40
CA ALA A 545 -10.26 15.35 -38.26
C ALA A 545 -11.13 14.06 -38.17
N ASP A 546 -10.63 12.89 -38.60
CA ASP A 546 -11.41 11.64 -38.60
C ASP A 546 -10.55 10.34 -38.57
N PRO A 547 -9.75 10.10 -37.51
CA PRO A 547 -9.04 8.83 -37.33
C PRO A 547 -10.01 7.69 -36.96
N LEU A 548 -9.83 6.50 -37.53
CA LEU A 548 -10.56 5.31 -37.08
C LEU A 548 -10.15 4.91 -35.66
N LEU A 549 -8.84 4.91 -35.42
CA LEU A 549 -8.19 4.76 -34.11
C LEU A 549 -7.10 5.84 -34.00
N PRO A 550 -7.25 6.84 -33.11
CA PRO A 550 -6.22 7.84 -32.88
C PRO A 550 -4.95 7.19 -32.29
N PRO A 551 -3.74 7.78 -32.49
CA PRO A 551 -2.52 7.23 -31.93
C PRO A 551 -2.63 7.05 -30.40
N LEU A 552 -2.57 5.80 -29.97
CA LEU A 552 -2.81 5.37 -28.60
C LEU A 552 -1.52 4.75 -28.05
N LEU A 553 -0.92 5.43 -27.08
CA LEU A 553 0.24 4.91 -26.35
C LEU A 553 -0.26 3.93 -25.29
N ALA A 554 0.15 2.67 -25.41
CA ALA A 554 0.00 1.64 -24.40
C ALA A 554 1.31 1.49 -23.63
N HIS A 555 1.25 1.70 -22.32
CA HIS A 555 2.36 1.50 -21.39
C HIS A 555 2.07 0.29 -20.49
N THR A 556 2.85 -0.77 -20.65
CA THR A 556 2.77 -1.96 -19.79
C THR A 556 3.71 -1.79 -18.60
N SER A 557 3.18 -1.22 -17.51
CA SER A 557 3.92 -0.88 -16.28
C SER A 557 4.31 -2.08 -15.42
N HIS A 558 3.60 -3.19 -15.58
CA HIS A 558 3.83 -4.48 -14.95
C HIS A 558 3.27 -5.59 -15.85
N SER A 559 3.66 -6.86 -15.65
CA SER A 559 3.16 -7.99 -16.45
C SER A 559 1.63 -8.18 -16.42
N VAL A 560 0.92 -7.49 -15.53
CA VAL A 560 -0.53 -7.53 -15.36
C VAL A 560 -1.17 -6.13 -15.33
N GLU A 561 -0.43 -5.10 -15.77
CA GLU A 561 -0.92 -3.72 -15.79
C GLU A 561 -0.56 -3.02 -17.11
N THR A 562 -1.54 -2.34 -17.72
CA THR A 562 -1.37 -1.52 -18.91
C THR A 562 -2.13 -0.22 -18.72
N HIS A 563 -1.52 0.90 -19.10
CA HIS A 563 -2.20 2.19 -19.18
C HIS A 563 -2.28 2.64 -20.64
N TYR A 564 -3.39 3.26 -21.02
CA TYR A 564 -3.64 3.74 -22.38
C TYR A 564 -3.75 5.25 -22.38
N PHE A 565 -2.99 5.92 -23.26
CA PHE A 565 -2.95 7.37 -23.35
C PHE A 565 -3.09 7.83 -24.81
N PRO A 566 -4.13 8.61 -25.15
CA PRO A 566 -4.28 9.18 -26.49
C PRO A 566 -3.20 10.23 -26.71
N LEU A 567 -2.46 10.17 -27.82
CA LEU A 567 -1.38 11.13 -28.14
C LEU A 567 -1.87 12.34 -28.95
N SER A 568 -3.08 12.29 -29.53
CA SER A 568 -3.70 13.40 -30.28
C SER A 568 -4.67 14.22 -29.41
N GLY A 569 -4.86 15.51 -29.72
CA GLY A 569 -5.73 16.46 -28.97
C GLY A 569 -5.02 17.38 -27.94
N GLN A 570 -5.73 18.40 -27.41
CA GLN A 570 -5.22 19.29 -26.36
C GLN A 570 -5.08 18.49 -25.05
N GLN A 571 -3.85 18.11 -24.69
CA GLN A 571 -3.58 17.44 -23.42
C GLN A 571 -3.33 18.48 -22.33
N ASP A 572 -4.39 18.89 -21.62
CA ASP A 572 -4.23 19.64 -20.36
C ASP A 572 -3.62 18.76 -19.24
N ARG A 573 -3.51 17.43 -19.46
CA ARG A 573 -3.06 16.46 -18.45
C ARG A 573 -1.66 15.92 -18.76
N ARG A 574 -0.81 15.85 -17.72
CA ARG A 574 0.52 15.22 -17.79
C ARG A 574 0.41 13.73 -18.06
N LEU A 575 1.13 13.23 -19.06
CA LEU A 575 1.21 11.81 -19.39
C LEU A 575 2.31 11.18 -18.54
N LEU A 576 1.90 10.53 -17.45
CA LEU A 576 2.79 10.01 -16.42
C LEU A 576 2.89 8.49 -16.50
N LEU A 577 4.12 8.01 -16.64
CA LEU A 577 4.47 6.61 -16.73
C LEU A 577 5.08 6.17 -15.41
N HIS A 578 4.41 5.23 -14.74
CA HIS A 578 4.83 4.69 -13.46
C HIS A 578 4.84 3.17 -13.51
N THR A 579 5.66 2.56 -12.67
CA THR A 579 5.72 1.11 -12.50
C THR A 579 5.45 0.74 -11.05
N HIS A 580 5.25 -0.54 -10.79
CA HIS A 580 4.95 -1.07 -9.46
C HIS A 580 6.05 -2.00 -8.94
N ILE A 581 6.98 -2.47 -9.77
CA ILE A 581 8.02 -3.40 -9.32
C ILE A 581 9.37 -3.00 -9.93
N PRO A 582 10.47 -3.08 -9.16
CA PRO A 582 10.54 -3.40 -7.74
C PRO A 582 10.06 -2.26 -6.84
N ALA A 583 9.70 -2.61 -5.62
CA ALA A 583 9.18 -1.68 -4.61
C ALA A 583 9.76 -1.97 -3.22
N PRO A 584 9.81 -0.96 -2.33
CA PRO A 584 10.35 -1.13 -0.98
C PRO A 584 9.65 -2.25 -0.21
N TYR A 585 10.45 -3.13 0.40
CA TYR A 585 10.00 -4.18 1.31
C TYR A 585 9.13 -5.29 0.71
N ILE A 586 9.02 -5.35 -0.62
CA ILE A 586 8.34 -6.43 -1.32
C ILE A 586 9.41 -7.36 -1.92
N PRO A 587 9.39 -8.66 -1.61
CA PRO A 587 10.36 -9.61 -2.13
C PRO A 587 10.36 -9.64 -3.66
N ARG A 588 11.53 -9.61 -4.27
CA ARG A 588 11.67 -9.66 -5.73
C ARG A 588 11.66 -11.10 -6.23
N SER A 589 11.05 -11.32 -7.40
CA SER A 589 11.26 -12.56 -8.16
C SER A 589 12.58 -12.44 -8.95
N PRO A 590 13.45 -13.47 -8.97
CA PRO A 590 14.72 -13.42 -9.73
C PRO A 590 14.54 -13.18 -11.23
N LEU A 591 13.36 -13.45 -11.77
CA LEU A 591 13.02 -13.30 -13.19
C LEU A 591 12.54 -11.88 -13.56
N GLN A 592 12.36 -10.98 -12.59
CA GLN A 592 11.90 -9.62 -12.84
C GLN A 592 13.06 -8.70 -13.21
N ALA A 593 12.99 -8.07 -14.39
CA ALA A 593 13.94 -7.07 -14.81
C ALA A 593 13.81 -5.78 -13.97
N THR A 594 14.93 -5.23 -13.49
CA THR A 594 14.98 -3.95 -12.75
C THR A 594 15.11 -2.75 -13.67
N HIS A 595 15.49 -2.99 -14.92
CA HIS A 595 15.62 -1.97 -15.97
C HIS A 595 14.86 -2.41 -17.21
N GLY A 596 14.42 -1.42 -17.99
CA GLY A 596 13.62 -1.63 -19.18
C GLY A 596 12.24 -0.99 -19.05
N LEU A 597 11.94 -0.05 -19.95
CA LEU A 597 10.60 0.45 -20.17
C LEU A 597 10.23 0.29 -21.64
N ASN A 598 9.06 -0.30 -21.90
CA ASN A 598 8.56 -0.56 -23.24
C ASN A 598 7.21 0.13 -23.41
N PHE A 599 7.05 0.86 -24.51
CA PHE A 599 5.77 1.46 -24.89
C PHE A 599 5.42 1.04 -26.31
N THR A 600 4.15 0.74 -26.51
CA THR A 600 3.61 0.40 -27.82
C THR A 600 2.66 1.50 -28.25
N ILE A 601 2.78 1.97 -29.49
CA ILE A 601 1.87 2.94 -30.08
C ILE A 601 1.01 2.19 -31.09
N TYR A 602 -0.30 2.16 -30.84
CA TYR A 602 -1.29 1.66 -31.78
C TYR A 602 -1.89 2.82 -32.56
N SER A 603 -2.01 2.70 -33.88
CA SER A 603 -2.63 3.75 -34.70
C SER A 603 -3.31 3.15 -35.93
N SER A 604 -4.32 3.86 -36.46
CA SER A 604 -5.03 3.45 -37.68
C SER A 604 -4.39 3.92 -38.99
N SER A 605 -3.19 4.51 -38.97
CA SER A 605 -2.43 5.02 -40.13
C SER A 605 -3.21 5.80 -41.22
N ALA A 606 -4.44 6.25 -40.95
CA ALA A 606 -5.28 6.89 -41.94
C ALA A 606 -4.60 8.17 -42.44
N ILE A 607 -4.67 8.40 -43.76
CA ILE A 607 -4.01 9.51 -44.46
C ILE A 607 -4.35 10.83 -43.75
N GLY A 608 -3.35 11.44 -43.09
CA GLY A 608 -3.49 12.70 -42.35
C GLY A 608 -2.95 12.64 -40.91
N CYS A 609 -3.36 11.63 -40.12
CA CYS A 609 -3.08 11.60 -38.68
C CYS A 609 -1.68 11.08 -38.28
N GLY A 610 -0.97 10.41 -39.21
CA GLY A 610 0.44 10.04 -38.98
C GLY A 610 1.37 11.24 -38.80
N LYS A 611 0.94 12.45 -39.19
CA LYS A 611 1.74 13.68 -39.04
C LYS A 611 1.56 14.37 -37.69
N ASP A 612 0.59 13.94 -36.86
CA ASP A 612 0.28 14.60 -35.59
C ASP A 612 1.40 14.50 -34.55
N VAL A 613 2.14 13.39 -34.53
CA VAL A 613 3.19 13.14 -33.53
C VAL A 613 4.49 12.78 -34.24
N HIS A 614 5.46 13.69 -34.18
CA HIS A 614 6.78 13.48 -34.79
C HIS A 614 7.74 12.75 -33.85
N ALA A 615 7.75 13.15 -32.58
CA ALA A 615 8.69 12.65 -31.60
C ALA A 615 8.07 12.69 -30.19
N LEU A 616 8.65 11.88 -29.30
CA LEU A 616 8.29 11.85 -27.89
C LEU A 616 9.47 12.34 -27.05
N HIS A 617 9.20 13.23 -26.11
CA HIS A 617 10.15 13.62 -25.08
C HIS A 617 9.89 12.84 -23.80
N ILE A 618 10.94 12.23 -23.24
CA ILE A 618 10.89 11.54 -21.95
C ILE A 618 11.78 12.27 -20.93
N SER A 619 11.25 12.45 -19.72
CA SER A 619 11.95 13.08 -18.58
C SER A 619 11.47 12.50 -17.25
N ILE A 620 12.18 12.74 -16.15
CA ILE A 620 11.70 12.37 -14.81
C ILE A 620 10.70 13.43 -14.32
N ASP A 621 9.50 13.01 -13.91
CA ASP A 621 8.59 13.90 -13.18
C ASP A 621 8.96 13.88 -11.69
N TRP A 622 9.67 14.92 -11.25
CA TRP A 622 10.07 15.05 -9.84
C TRP A 622 8.89 15.23 -8.89
N ARG A 623 7.77 15.85 -9.31
CA ARG A 623 6.57 15.95 -8.47
C ARG A 623 5.96 14.56 -8.27
N GLY A 624 5.85 13.79 -9.34
CA GLY A 624 5.42 12.40 -9.33
C GLY A 624 6.31 11.52 -8.44
N THR A 625 7.63 11.59 -8.67
CA THR A 625 8.66 10.84 -7.95
C THR A 625 8.65 11.13 -6.45
N LEU A 626 8.64 12.41 -6.04
CA LEU A 626 8.56 12.79 -4.62
C LEU A 626 7.25 12.32 -3.97
N GLY A 627 6.12 12.39 -4.68
CA GLY A 627 4.84 11.87 -4.19
C GLY A 627 4.88 10.37 -3.91
N ARG A 628 5.59 9.60 -4.74
CA ARG A 628 5.81 8.15 -4.49
C ARG A 628 6.64 7.94 -3.23
N TRP A 629 7.67 8.74 -2.99
CA TRP A 629 8.50 8.60 -1.78
C TRP A 629 7.70 8.88 -0.51
N ALA A 630 6.89 9.95 -0.51
CA ALA A 630 6.07 10.35 0.63
C ALA A 630 5.14 9.22 1.11
N SER A 631 4.49 8.54 0.16
CA SER A 631 3.51 7.48 0.46
C SER A 631 4.15 6.16 0.93
N ARG A 632 5.42 5.88 0.62
CA ARG A 632 6.10 4.62 1.01
C ARG A 632 6.95 4.72 2.27
N TYR A 633 7.44 5.91 2.64
CA TYR A 633 8.43 6.08 3.72
C TYR A 633 7.91 6.76 4.99
N LEU A 634 6.61 7.00 5.14
CA LEU A 634 6.05 7.63 6.35
C LEU A 634 6.36 6.86 7.64
N SER A 635 6.18 5.53 7.65
CA SER A 635 6.52 4.70 8.82
C SER A 635 8.02 4.68 9.11
N THR A 636 8.84 4.79 8.05
CA THR A 636 10.30 4.87 8.15
C THR A 636 10.72 6.16 8.83
N LEU A 637 10.10 7.29 8.46
CA LEU A 637 10.35 8.59 9.07
C LEU A 637 10.05 8.58 10.57
N VAL A 638 8.91 8.04 10.98
CA VAL A 638 8.53 7.90 12.40
C VAL A 638 9.52 7.01 13.15
N SER A 639 9.87 5.85 12.58
CA SER A 639 10.81 4.91 13.20
C SER A 639 12.20 5.54 13.35
N TRP A 640 12.70 6.22 12.33
CA TRP A 640 14.01 6.86 12.36
C TRP A 640 14.05 8.04 13.32
N ALA A 641 12.96 8.80 13.47
CA ALA A 641 12.88 9.85 14.49
C ALA A 641 12.95 9.29 15.92
N ALA A 642 12.32 8.12 16.17
CA ALA A 642 12.52 7.39 17.42
C ALA A 642 14.00 6.97 17.60
N GLY A 643 14.64 6.48 16.54
CA GLY A 643 16.08 6.17 16.53
C GLY A 643 16.98 7.38 16.83
N VAL A 644 16.71 8.54 16.22
CA VAL A 644 17.43 9.79 16.49
C VAL A 644 17.24 10.22 17.94
N SER A 645 16.02 10.16 18.48
CA SER A 645 15.78 10.49 19.89
C SER A 645 16.53 9.55 20.85
N ALA A 646 16.66 8.26 20.51
CA ALA A 646 17.49 7.31 21.25
C ALA A 646 18.99 7.64 21.18
N LEU A 647 19.50 8.06 20.01
CA LEU A 647 20.89 8.52 19.87
C LEU A 647 21.19 9.78 20.69
N VAL A 648 20.25 10.75 20.71
CA VAL A 648 20.38 11.97 21.52
C VAL A 648 20.46 11.61 23.00
N LEU A 649 19.63 10.66 23.46
CA LEU A 649 19.65 10.15 24.83
C LEU A 649 20.94 9.35 25.15
N PHE A 650 21.43 8.53 24.21
CA PHE A 650 22.71 7.83 24.31
C PHE A 650 23.88 8.81 24.53
N TYR A 651 23.91 9.88 23.74
CA TYR A 651 24.96 10.90 23.83
C TYR A 651 24.88 11.66 25.15
N ALA A 652 23.68 12.13 25.54
CA ALA A 652 23.46 12.84 26.80
C ALA A 652 23.93 12.03 28.01
N ARG A 653 23.71 10.72 27.99
CA ARG A 653 24.15 9.80 29.04
C ARG A 653 25.67 9.56 29.06
N THR A 654 26.36 9.77 27.95
CA THR A 654 27.81 9.62 27.86
C THR A 654 28.54 10.66 28.72
N ALA A 655 28.00 11.88 28.87
CA ALA A 655 28.56 12.91 29.74
C ALA A 655 28.60 12.47 31.23
N VAL A 656 27.54 11.80 31.67
CA VAL A 656 27.39 11.28 33.04
C VAL A 656 28.32 10.08 33.27
N ASP A 657 28.44 9.17 32.30
CA ASP A 657 29.22 7.93 32.45
C ASP A 657 30.74 8.14 32.53
N TYR A 658 31.27 9.18 31.89
CA TYR A 658 32.71 9.47 31.87
C TYR A 658 33.12 10.64 32.75
N GLY A 659 32.21 11.16 33.60
CA GLY A 659 32.49 12.27 34.53
C GLY A 659 33.09 13.49 33.83
N GLY A 660 32.59 13.82 32.63
CA GLY A 660 33.08 14.94 31.82
C GLY A 660 34.46 14.81 31.17
N LYS A 661 35.20 13.70 31.37
CA LYS A 661 36.56 13.53 30.84
C LYS A 661 36.65 13.37 29.32
N PHE A 662 35.56 12.99 28.64
CA PHE A 662 35.58 12.66 27.21
C PHE A 662 35.05 13.80 26.31
N ILE A 663 34.35 14.81 26.86
CA ILE A 663 33.63 15.84 26.08
C ILE A 663 33.69 17.26 26.71
N PHE A 664 34.52 17.50 27.74
CA PHE A 664 34.53 18.78 28.49
C PHE A 664 33.16 19.19 29.08
N LEU A 665 32.22 18.26 29.24
CA LEU A 665 30.89 18.50 29.83
C LEU A 665 30.84 17.91 31.25
N PRO A 666 30.91 18.74 32.32
CA PRO A 666 30.94 18.24 33.69
C PRO A 666 29.59 17.69 34.19
N ALA A 667 28.47 18.09 33.56
CA ALA A 667 27.10 17.75 33.96
C ALA A 667 26.25 17.25 32.77
N MET A 668 25.08 16.67 33.06
CA MET A 668 24.16 16.20 32.02
C MET A 668 23.67 17.39 31.18
N PRO A 669 23.85 17.38 29.85
CA PRO A 669 23.41 18.48 28.99
C PRO A 669 21.88 18.60 28.96
N THR A 670 21.37 19.79 28.67
CA THR A 670 19.96 19.99 28.33
C THR A 670 19.63 19.34 26.99
N VAL A 671 18.35 19.04 26.73
CA VAL A 671 17.94 18.47 25.42
C VAL A 671 18.35 19.38 24.25
N THR A 672 18.24 20.69 24.44
CA THR A 672 18.70 21.70 23.47
C THR A 672 20.20 21.59 23.16
N GLU A 673 21.03 21.40 24.18
CA GLU A 673 22.48 21.22 23.99
C GLU A 673 22.79 19.88 23.33
N SER A 674 22.15 18.79 23.76
CA SER A 674 22.30 17.48 23.14
C SER A 674 21.91 17.48 21.66
N LEU A 675 20.83 18.17 21.29
CA LEU A 675 20.41 18.34 19.89
C LEU A 675 21.41 19.20 19.10
N ALA A 676 21.96 20.26 19.70
CA ALA A 676 22.99 21.07 19.08
C ALA A 676 24.28 20.29 18.83
N ILE A 677 24.67 19.43 19.78
CA ILE A 677 25.85 18.56 19.65
C ILE A 677 25.60 17.47 18.62
N TYR A 678 24.44 16.81 18.65
CA TYR A 678 24.02 15.86 17.62
C TYR A 678 24.11 16.50 16.22
N GLY A 679 23.55 17.71 16.07
CA GLY A 679 23.58 18.44 14.80
C GLY A 679 24.97 18.88 14.35
N ARG A 680 25.90 19.18 15.27
CA ARG A 680 27.25 19.65 14.93
C ARG A 680 28.29 18.53 14.79
N GLN A 681 28.05 17.35 15.35
CA GLN A 681 29.03 16.26 15.38
C GLN A 681 28.50 14.98 14.75
N MET A 682 27.36 14.47 15.23
CA MET A 682 26.87 13.16 14.83
C MET A 682 26.28 13.16 13.42
N ILE A 683 25.52 14.20 13.04
CA ILE A 683 24.87 14.22 11.73
C ILE A 683 25.90 14.19 10.58
N HIS A 684 27.06 14.84 10.75
CA HIS A 684 28.13 14.82 9.74
C HIS A 684 28.77 13.44 9.55
N GLN A 685 28.68 12.55 10.55
CA GLN A 685 29.12 11.16 10.45
C GLN A 685 28.01 10.24 9.94
N LEU A 686 26.78 10.45 10.40
CA LEU A 686 25.63 9.61 10.06
C LEU A 686 25.15 9.81 8.62
N LEU A 687 25.25 11.02 8.05
CA LEU A 687 24.88 11.28 6.65
C LEU A 687 25.71 10.48 5.65
N PRO A 688 27.07 10.55 5.64
CA PRO A 688 27.86 9.74 4.72
C PRO A 688 27.71 8.25 5.03
N LEU A 689 27.58 7.84 6.30
CA LEU A 689 27.31 6.45 6.65
C LEU A 689 25.98 5.97 6.06
N SER A 690 24.91 6.76 6.17
CA SER A 690 23.60 6.42 5.62
C SER A 690 23.64 6.29 4.09
N LEU A 691 24.44 7.12 3.43
CA LEU A 691 24.66 7.05 1.99
C LEU A 691 25.43 5.77 1.61
N VAL A 692 26.52 5.45 2.33
CA VAL A 692 27.29 4.20 2.10
C VAL A 692 26.41 2.97 2.30
N VAL A 693 25.62 2.94 3.38
CA VAL A 693 24.67 1.84 3.65
C VAL A 693 23.61 1.74 2.55
N ALA A 694 23.16 2.87 1.99
CA ALA A 694 22.18 2.88 0.91
C ALA A 694 22.70 2.27 -0.41
N PHE A 695 24.02 2.20 -0.61
CA PHE A 695 24.65 1.50 -1.75
C PHE A 695 24.87 0.00 -1.49
N LEU A 696 24.77 -0.46 -0.24
CA LEU A 696 24.94 -1.88 0.06
C LEU A 696 23.71 -2.67 -0.42
N PRO A 697 23.90 -3.84 -1.08
CA PRO A 697 22.80 -4.68 -1.55
C PRO A 697 22.19 -5.48 -0.39
N LEU A 698 21.63 -4.78 0.59
CA LEU A 698 20.93 -5.39 1.72
C LEU A 698 19.60 -6.02 1.25
N PRO A 699 19.14 -7.11 1.89
CA PRO A 699 17.82 -7.69 1.63
C PRO A 699 16.69 -6.65 1.77
N GLU A 700 15.59 -6.84 1.03
CA GLU A 700 14.48 -5.87 0.95
C GLU A 700 13.82 -5.57 2.30
N ILE A 701 13.97 -6.46 3.28
CA ILE A 701 13.44 -6.31 4.64
C ILE A 701 14.20 -5.29 5.49
N TYR A 702 15.42 -4.90 5.09
CA TYR A 702 16.30 -4.03 5.85
C TYR A 702 16.41 -2.62 5.27
N PHE A 703 16.70 -1.65 6.14
CA PHE A 703 16.96 -0.24 5.82
C PHE A 703 15.81 0.38 5.00
N LEU A 704 16.04 0.74 3.74
CA LEU A 704 15.02 1.33 2.85
C LEU A 704 14.35 0.32 1.91
N GLY A 705 14.80 -0.94 1.88
CA GLY A 705 14.23 -1.95 0.98
C GLY A 705 14.53 -1.76 -0.51
N ASN A 706 15.57 -0.98 -0.86
CA ASN A 706 15.93 -0.65 -2.25
C ASN A 706 17.07 -1.52 -2.83
N THR A 707 17.60 -2.49 -2.08
CA THR A 707 18.67 -3.42 -2.48
C THR A 707 19.93 -2.77 -3.08
N GLY A 708 20.31 -1.59 -2.62
CA GLY A 708 21.54 -0.92 -3.08
C GLY A 708 21.40 -0.10 -4.37
N GLU A 709 20.19 0.17 -4.86
CA GLU A 709 19.97 0.91 -6.12
C GLU A 709 20.61 2.32 -6.08
N PRO A 710 21.62 2.61 -6.92
CA PRO A 710 22.39 3.86 -6.85
C PRO A 710 21.57 5.14 -6.99
N LEU A 711 20.54 5.14 -7.86
CA LEU A 711 19.68 6.31 -8.07
C LEU A 711 18.88 6.69 -6.80
N LEU A 712 18.56 5.69 -5.98
CA LEU A 712 17.73 5.83 -4.79
C LEU A 712 18.56 6.02 -3.52
N ALA A 713 19.89 5.89 -3.60
CA ALA A 713 20.80 6.07 -2.46
C ALA A 713 20.63 7.41 -1.70
N PRO A 714 20.33 8.56 -2.35
CA PRO A 714 20.11 9.83 -1.66
C PRO A 714 18.88 9.86 -0.72
N ILE A 715 17.95 8.92 -0.85
CA ILE A 715 16.74 8.86 0.00
C ILE A 715 17.12 8.64 1.48
N GLY A 716 18.15 7.85 1.75
CA GLY A 716 18.63 7.57 3.11
C GLY A 716 19.03 8.83 3.88
N PRO A 717 20.06 9.57 3.44
CA PRO A 717 20.46 10.81 4.11
C PRO A 717 19.32 11.84 4.15
N LEU A 718 18.45 11.90 3.14
CA LEU A 718 17.30 12.79 3.13
C LEU A 718 16.30 12.47 4.25
N ILE A 719 15.90 11.21 4.43
CA ILE A 719 15.00 10.80 5.52
C ILE A 719 15.65 11.05 6.88
N LEU A 720 16.97 10.80 7.01
CA LEU A 720 17.69 11.07 8.26
C LEU A 720 17.68 12.56 8.63
N LEU A 721 17.86 13.45 7.65
CA LEU A 721 17.77 14.90 7.85
C LEU A 721 16.37 15.31 8.32
N ILE A 722 15.33 14.83 7.63
CA ILE A 722 13.93 15.15 7.96
C ILE A 722 13.57 14.61 9.34
N ALA A 723 13.92 13.35 9.64
CA ALA A 723 13.71 12.75 10.95
C ALA A 723 14.39 13.56 12.06
N SER A 724 15.64 13.98 11.83
CA SER A 724 16.40 14.79 12.78
C SER A 724 15.77 16.16 13.03
N GLY A 725 15.33 16.86 11.97
CA GLY A 725 14.66 18.15 12.13
C GLY A 725 13.27 18.03 12.75
N LEU A 726 12.53 16.95 12.47
CA LEU A 726 11.26 16.67 13.15
C LEU A 726 11.45 16.41 14.65
N VAL A 727 12.54 15.77 15.07
CA VAL A 727 12.90 15.65 16.49
C VAL A 727 13.14 17.04 17.10
N CYS A 728 13.86 17.95 16.42
CA CYS A 728 14.03 19.34 16.87
C CYS A 728 12.69 20.08 17.00
N VAL A 729 11.81 19.98 16.00
CA VAL A 729 10.48 20.60 16.02
C VAL A 729 9.62 20.02 17.14
N SER A 730 9.64 18.70 17.33
CA SER A 730 8.91 18.04 18.42
C SER A 730 9.37 18.57 19.79
N TRP A 731 10.66 18.85 19.96
CA TRP A 731 11.18 19.48 21.17
C TRP A 731 10.70 20.92 21.35
N TRP A 732 10.57 21.72 20.28
CA TRP A 732 9.97 23.06 20.37
C TRP A 732 8.54 23.02 20.86
N ILE A 733 7.73 22.15 20.25
CA ILE A 733 6.32 21.95 20.61
C ILE A 733 6.21 21.48 22.06
N LEU A 734 7.01 20.48 22.44
CA LEU A 734 7.02 19.93 23.80
C LEU A 734 7.47 20.98 24.82
N SER A 735 8.49 21.80 24.52
CA SER A 735 8.95 22.88 25.39
C SER A 735 7.86 23.94 25.60
N ALA A 736 7.16 24.34 24.53
CA ALA A 736 6.04 25.26 24.61
C ALA A 736 4.87 24.69 25.43
N LEU A 737 4.56 23.40 25.24
CA LEU A 737 3.53 22.68 25.99
C LEU A 737 3.88 22.61 27.49
N LEU A 738 5.13 22.27 27.83
CA LEU A 738 5.60 22.21 29.22
C LEU A 738 5.50 23.57 29.92
N LEU A 739 5.82 24.67 29.23
CA LEU A 739 5.65 26.03 29.75
C LEU A 739 4.18 26.37 30.00
N ALA A 740 3.29 26.00 29.08
CA ALA A 740 1.85 26.23 29.24
C ALA A 740 1.28 25.41 30.42
N ILE A 741 1.56 24.10 30.47
CA ILE A 741 1.10 23.21 31.54
C ILE A 741 1.69 23.62 32.89
N GLY A 742 2.95 24.03 32.95
CA GLY A 742 3.60 24.49 34.20
C GLY A 742 2.91 25.72 34.79
N LYS A 743 2.52 26.69 33.95
CA LYS A 743 1.75 27.88 34.36
C LYS A 743 0.34 27.50 34.86
N VAL A 744 -0.36 26.64 34.13
CA VAL A 744 -1.72 26.20 34.48
C VAL A 744 -1.72 25.38 35.77
N SER A 745 -0.81 24.42 35.90
CA SER A 745 -0.69 23.55 37.09
C SER A 745 -0.42 24.38 38.35
N LYS A 746 0.44 25.40 38.26
CA LYS A 746 0.66 26.35 39.36
C LYS A 746 -0.61 27.13 39.73
N ALA A 747 -1.37 27.58 38.74
CA ALA A 747 -2.59 28.34 38.96
C ALA A 747 -3.71 27.48 39.57
N ALA A 748 -3.83 26.22 39.16
CA ALA A 748 -4.89 25.32 39.61
C ALA A 748 -4.58 24.56 40.92
N PHE A 749 -3.32 24.15 41.13
CA PHE A 749 -2.95 23.22 42.20
C PHE A 749 -1.87 23.74 43.17
N GLY A 750 -1.38 24.97 42.99
CA GLY A 750 -0.35 25.56 43.85
C GLY A 750 1.05 24.93 43.68
N ARG A 751 1.95 25.14 44.66
CA ARG A 751 3.31 24.55 44.64
C ARG A 751 3.25 23.04 44.94
N ARG A 752 3.83 22.22 44.06
CA ARG A 752 4.03 20.78 44.29
C ARG A 752 4.93 20.57 45.52
N ARG A 753 4.42 19.93 46.58
CA ARG A 753 5.23 19.46 47.72
C ARG A 753 6.13 18.30 47.26
N GLU A 754 7.44 18.41 47.43
CA GLU A 754 8.38 17.29 47.27
C GLU A 754 7.99 16.18 48.27
N LYS A 755 7.70 14.97 47.76
CA LYS A 755 7.35 13.81 48.60
C LYS A 755 8.51 12.83 48.57
N THR A 756 9.03 12.47 49.74
CA THR A 756 10.31 11.77 49.92
C THR A 756 10.20 10.24 50.07
N SER A 757 9.01 9.64 49.92
CA SER A 757 8.85 8.18 50.01
C SER A 757 7.64 7.63 49.25
N ILE A 758 7.73 6.35 48.90
CA ILE A 758 6.62 5.56 48.33
C ILE A 758 5.53 5.44 49.39
N HIS A 759 4.34 5.93 49.05
CA HIS A 759 3.18 5.71 49.90
C HIS A 759 2.65 4.29 49.66
N ARG A 760 2.16 3.59 50.71
CA ARG A 760 1.42 2.32 50.55
C ARG A 760 0.25 2.44 49.55
N THR A 761 -0.28 3.66 49.38
CA THR A 761 -1.32 3.97 48.40
C THR A 761 -0.83 3.95 46.94
N THR A 762 0.47 4.14 46.66
CA THR A 762 1.04 4.08 45.31
C THR A 762 1.13 2.65 44.80
N LEU A 763 1.51 1.71 45.68
CA LEU A 763 1.48 0.27 45.39
C LEU A 763 0.04 -0.22 45.17
N PHE A 764 -0.90 0.28 45.97
CA PHE A 764 -2.32 0.01 45.78
C PHE A 764 -2.84 0.60 44.46
N SER A 765 -2.48 1.84 44.09
CA SER A 765 -2.88 2.43 42.82
C SER A 765 -2.21 1.76 41.62
N MET A 766 -0.95 1.33 41.71
CA MET A 766 -0.31 0.53 40.67
C MET A 766 -0.95 -0.84 40.55
N GLY A 767 -1.28 -1.50 41.67
CA GLY A 767 -2.04 -2.74 41.69
C GLY A 767 -3.42 -2.59 41.05
N LEU A 768 -4.12 -1.48 41.31
CA LEU A 768 -5.40 -1.14 40.70
C LEU A 768 -5.26 -0.83 39.21
N ILE A 769 -4.23 -0.09 38.80
CA ILE A 769 -3.93 0.17 37.39
C ILE A 769 -3.58 -1.13 36.67
N PHE A 770 -2.77 -2.01 37.26
CA PHE A 770 -2.46 -3.32 36.67
C PHE A 770 -3.69 -4.22 36.61
N LEU A 771 -4.53 -4.20 37.63
CA LEU A 771 -5.81 -4.91 37.62
C LEU A 771 -6.75 -4.33 36.54
N ALA A 772 -6.82 -3.01 36.40
CA ALA A 772 -7.61 -2.35 35.37
C ALA A 772 -7.06 -2.63 33.97
N ILE A 773 -5.73 -2.67 33.79
CA ILE A 773 -5.09 -3.06 32.53
C ILE A 773 -5.37 -4.52 32.20
N PHE A 774 -5.24 -5.39 33.20
CA PHE A 774 -5.49 -6.82 33.05
C PHE A 774 -6.95 -7.12 32.70
N LEU A 775 -7.90 -6.35 33.25
CA LEU A 775 -9.33 -6.62 33.10
C LEU A 775 -10.03 -5.82 31.98
N PHE A 776 -9.62 -4.58 31.71
CA PHE A 776 -10.43 -3.64 30.90
C PHE A 776 -9.64 -2.70 29.97
N ILE A 777 -8.43 -2.29 30.36
CA ILE A 777 -7.69 -1.20 29.72
C ILE A 777 -6.48 -1.77 28.95
N PRO A 778 -6.33 -1.53 27.65
CA PRO A 778 -5.18 -2.03 26.91
C PRO A 778 -3.90 -1.30 27.38
N TRP A 779 -2.75 -1.99 27.35
CA TRP A 779 -1.49 -1.44 27.86
C TRP A 779 -1.06 -0.13 27.16
N GLN A 780 -1.54 0.10 25.93
CA GLN A 780 -1.35 1.30 25.13
C GLN A 780 -1.94 2.56 25.79
N VAL A 781 -3.13 2.45 26.40
CA VAL A 781 -3.74 3.53 27.19
C VAL A 781 -2.89 3.83 28.42
N ALA A 782 -2.38 2.80 29.08
CA ALA A 782 -1.48 2.97 30.22
C ALA A 782 -0.18 3.65 29.83
N PHE A 783 0.39 3.33 28.65
CA PHE A 783 1.57 4.01 28.13
C PHE A 783 1.31 5.49 27.84
N LEU A 784 0.15 5.82 27.24
CA LEU A 784 -0.28 7.21 27.07
C LEU A 784 -0.45 7.92 28.42
N GLY A 785 -1.04 7.25 29.41
CA GLY A 785 -1.15 7.76 30.78
C GLY A 785 0.21 8.03 31.42
N CYS A 786 1.18 7.12 31.25
CA CYS A 786 2.56 7.31 31.69
C CYS A 786 3.19 8.53 31.02
N TRP A 787 3.00 8.71 29.72
CA TRP A 787 3.49 9.90 29.01
C TRP A 787 2.85 11.18 29.53
N LEU A 788 1.52 11.25 29.69
CA LEU A 788 0.82 12.42 30.22
C LEU A 788 1.28 12.78 31.64
N TYR A 789 1.42 11.77 32.49
CA TYR A 789 1.91 11.96 33.86
C TYR A 789 3.38 12.44 33.87
N HIS A 790 4.22 11.92 32.96
CA HIS A 790 5.60 12.36 32.82
C HIS A 790 5.71 13.80 32.29
N VAL A 791 4.85 14.20 31.34
CA VAL A 791 4.72 15.60 30.89
C VAL A 791 4.41 16.51 32.07
N HIS A 792 3.40 16.16 32.87
CA HIS A 792 3.01 16.95 34.04
C HIS A 792 4.16 17.02 35.07
N THR A 793 4.83 15.90 35.32
CA THR A 793 6.00 15.82 36.23
C THR A 793 7.10 16.76 35.76
N CYS A 794 7.54 16.65 34.50
CA CYS A 794 8.55 17.52 33.90
C CYS A 794 8.16 19.01 33.93
N ALA A 795 6.91 19.34 33.61
CA ALA A 795 6.43 20.72 33.64
C ALA A 795 6.46 21.32 35.05
N SER A 796 6.04 20.54 36.05
CA SER A 796 6.04 20.97 37.45
C SER A 796 7.44 21.22 37.99
N THR A 797 8.40 20.31 37.69
CA THR A 797 9.79 20.42 38.17
C THR A 797 10.52 21.58 37.48
N MET A 798 10.33 21.78 36.17
CA MET A 798 10.92 22.90 35.42
C MET A 798 10.49 24.28 35.95
N GLN A 799 9.21 24.40 36.33
CA GLN A 799 8.66 25.64 36.89
C GLN A 799 9.21 25.94 38.31
N GLN A 800 9.54 24.91 39.09
CA GLN A 800 10.15 25.06 40.42
C GLN A 800 11.60 25.54 40.33
N ASP A 801 12.38 24.96 39.41
CA ASP A 801 13.79 25.33 39.18
C ASP A 801 13.93 26.79 38.72
N SER A 802 13.02 27.23 37.83
CA SER A 802 12.99 28.62 37.33
C SER A 802 12.70 29.68 38.40
N GLN A 803 12.12 29.31 39.55
CA GLN A 803 11.87 30.23 40.67
C GLN A 803 12.98 30.20 41.72
N GLY A 804 13.63 29.05 41.94
CA GLY A 804 14.73 28.90 42.89
C GLY A 804 15.97 29.72 42.52
N SER A 805 16.15 30.06 41.24
CA SER A 805 17.20 30.98 40.80
C SER A 805 16.89 32.47 40.98
N SER A 806 15.67 32.84 41.42
CA SER A 806 15.21 34.24 41.56
C SER A 806 15.04 34.74 42.99
N SER A 807 15.13 33.84 43.99
CA SER A 807 15.19 34.23 45.40
C SER A 807 16.65 34.24 45.85
N THR A 808 17.22 35.43 45.99
CA THR A 808 18.39 35.64 46.86
C THR A 808 17.95 35.31 48.29
N ASP A 809 18.25 34.10 48.75
CA ASP A 809 18.00 33.71 50.14
C ASP A 809 18.96 34.51 51.05
N ILE A 810 18.38 35.45 51.81
CA ILE A 810 19.04 36.15 52.91
C ILE A 810 19.24 35.11 54.04
N PRO A 811 20.45 34.89 54.57
CA PRO A 811 20.64 33.97 55.68
C PRO A 811 19.93 34.54 56.92
N LEU A 812 18.98 33.79 57.47
CA LEU A 812 18.39 34.07 58.78
C LEU A 812 19.45 33.88 59.86
N LEU A 813 20.00 34.99 60.37
CA LEU A 813 20.73 35.04 61.62
C LEU A 813 19.79 34.64 62.76
N SER A 814 20.04 33.49 63.38
CA SER A 814 19.41 33.11 64.64
C SER A 814 19.89 34.04 65.74
N ARG A 815 18.96 34.81 66.31
CA ARG A 815 19.16 35.61 67.52
C ARG A 815 19.35 34.68 68.73
N ALA A 816 20.54 34.70 69.32
CA ALA A 816 20.83 34.05 70.60
C ALA A 816 20.78 35.13 71.69
N ASP A 817 19.82 35.00 72.61
CA ASP A 817 19.81 35.68 73.91
C ASP A 817 19.82 34.57 75.00
N ASP A 818 20.68 34.79 76.00
CA ASP A 818 20.72 34.26 77.38
C ASP A 818 21.21 32.82 77.68
N ALA A 819 22.48 32.69 78.13
CA ALA A 819 22.88 32.08 79.42
C ALA A 819 24.42 32.10 79.64
N GLU A 820 24.81 32.14 80.92
CA GLU A 820 26.09 32.43 81.59
C GLU A 820 27.40 31.70 81.18
N PRO A 821 28.58 32.20 81.65
CA PRO A 821 29.90 31.72 81.24
C PRO A 821 30.47 30.65 82.19
N ASP A 822 31.04 29.57 81.66
CA ASP A 822 32.26 28.98 82.23
C ASP A 822 32.96 27.95 81.32
N ASP A 823 34.28 27.95 81.42
CA ASP A 823 35.29 26.92 81.11
C ASP A 823 35.66 26.50 79.67
N LEU A 824 36.77 27.11 79.20
CA LEU A 824 37.98 26.51 78.62
C LEU A 824 37.94 25.01 78.18
N ARG A 825 38.01 24.74 76.85
CA ARG A 825 39.14 24.02 76.18
C ARG A 825 38.88 23.63 74.71
N SER A 826 39.98 23.74 73.96
CA SER A 826 40.35 23.13 72.67
C SER A 826 39.66 23.60 71.38
N ASP A 827 40.34 24.53 70.71
CA ASP A 827 40.25 24.80 69.28
C ASP A 827 40.59 23.56 68.43
N ALA A 828 39.65 23.16 67.59
CA ALA A 828 39.95 22.49 66.32
C ALA A 828 39.03 23.10 65.25
N PRO A 829 39.56 23.73 64.19
CA PRO A 829 38.73 24.30 63.14
C PRO A 829 38.11 23.17 62.31
N VAL A 830 36.79 23.03 62.37
CA VAL A 830 36.02 22.25 61.40
C VAL A 830 36.17 22.95 60.04
N PRO A 831 36.58 22.27 58.96
CA PRO A 831 36.78 22.95 57.68
C PRO A 831 35.44 23.31 57.04
N ASP A 832 35.17 24.62 56.91
CA ASP A 832 33.99 25.21 56.23
C ASP A 832 33.73 24.65 54.81
N ARG A 833 34.74 24.05 54.17
CA ARG A 833 34.63 23.41 52.83
C ARG A 833 33.63 22.25 52.75
N ILE A 834 33.31 21.57 53.86
CA ILE A 834 32.40 20.40 53.84
C ILE A 834 30.92 20.84 53.83
N LEU A 835 30.61 22.01 54.40
CA LEU A 835 29.24 22.54 54.46
C LEU A 835 28.83 23.26 53.16
N GLU A 836 29.75 23.91 52.46
CA GLU A 836 29.49 24.53 51.14
C GLU A 836 29.37 23.52 49.98
N GLN A 837 29.99 22.33 50.09
CA GLN A 837 29.96 21.31 49.01
C GLN A 837 28.62 20.56 48.92
N LYS A 838 27.91 20.35 50.03
CA LYS A 838 26.65 19.58 50.06
C LYS A 838 25.49 20.24 49.28
N PRO A 839 25.21 21.56 49.44
CA PRO A 839 24.15 22.23 48.68
C PRO A 839 24.39 22.22 47.16
N TRP A 840 25.66 22.39 46.75
CA TRP A 840 26.04 22.42 45.35
C TRP A 840 25.84 21.06 44.66
N GLN A 841 26.20 19.96 45.35
CA GLN A 841 25.99 18.59 44.85
C GLN A 841 24.50 18.23 44.76
N GLU A 842 23.68 18.68 45.71
CA GLU A 842 22.23 18.46 45.67
C GLU A 842 21.58 19.22 44.50
N GLN A 843 21.96 20.49 44.29
CA GLN A 843 21.44 21.29 43.19
C GLN A 843 21.87 20.75 41.81
N GLU A 844 23.12 20.28 41.69
CA GLU A 844 23.61 19.62 40.48
C GLU A 844 22.87 18.30 40.20
N THR A 845 22.58 17.51 41.24
CA THR A 845 21.81 16.27 41.12
C THR A 845 20.36 16.54 40.66
N LYS A 846 19.70 17.57 41.22
CA LYS A 846 18.36 17.99 40.80
C LYS A 846 18.34 18.41 39.33
N ARG A 847 19.32 19.21 38.89
CA ARG A 847 19.44 19.65 37.50
C ARG A 847 19.72 18.48 36.53
N ASN A 848 20.60 17.56 36.91
CA ASN A 848 20.88 16.36 36.12
C ASN A 848 19.64 15.47 35.97
N ASN A 849 18.87 15.27 37.05
CA ASN A 849 17.63 14.52 37.01
C ASN A 849 16.57 15.18 36.11
N LEU A 850 16.43 16.51 36.19
CA LEU A 850 15.53 17.26 35.32
C LEU A 850 15.90 17.06 33.85
N ASN A 851 17.18 17.23 33.50
CA ASN A 851 17.67 17.01 32.15
C ASN A 851 17.43 15.58 31.68
N HIS A 852 17.60 14.58 32.55
CA HIS A 852 17.31 13.19 32.22
C HIS A 852 15.84 12.96 31.90
N ASN A 853 14.95 13.49 32.74
CA ASN A 853 13.51 13.36 32.57
C ASN A 853 13.04 14.01 31.26
N MET A 854 13.62 15.15 30.88
CA MET A 854 13.33 15.82 29.61
C MET A 854 13.76 14.99 28.38
N HIS A 855 14.93 14.32 28.44
CA HIS A 855 15.36 13.42 27.35
C HIS A 855 14.46 12.18 27.25
N LEU A 856 14.10 11.57 28.39
CA LEU A 856 13.15 10.46 28.42
C LEU A 856 11.79 10.87 27.86
N LEU A 857 11.33 12.08 28.16
CA LEU A 857 10.07 12.59 27.64
C LEU A 857 10.09 12.73 26.12
N LEU A 858 11.17 13.29 25.56
CA LEU A 858 11.35 13.38 24.10
C LEU A 858 11.36 11.98 23.46
N PHE A 859 12.09 11.03 24.05
CA PHE A 859 12.14 9.64 23.57
C PHE A 859 10.76 8.96 23.61
N MET A 860 10.04 9.03 24.73
CA MET A 860 8.68 8.49 24.86
C MET A 860 7.70 9.13 23.87
N THR A 861 7.88 10.42 23.56
CA THR A 861 7.04 11.13 22.57
C THR A 861 7.14 10.51 21.18
N TRP A 862 8.31 10.01 20.77
CA TRP A 862 8.49 9.33 19.48
C TRP A 862 8.13 7.84 19.49
N LEU A 863 7.94 7.23 20.67
CA LEU A 863 7.34 5.90 20.78
C LEU A 863 5.81 5.94 20.66
N LEU A 864 5.15 7.04 21.02
CA LEU A 864 3.69 7.17 20.95
C LEU A 864 3.10 6.87 19.56
N PRO A 865 3.63 7.41 18.43
CA PRO A 865 3.07 7.12 17.11
C PRO A 865 3.14 5.65 16.71
N LEU A 866 4.05 4.86 17.31
CA LEU A 866 4.16 3.42 17.07
C LEU A 866 3.04 2.62 17.76
N VAL A 867 2.44 3.19 18.80
CA VAL A 867 1.45 2.54 19.68
C VAL A 867 0.04 3.13 19.47
N ALA A 868 -0.05 4.38 19.01
CA ALA A 868 -1.28 5.12 18.79
C ALA A 868 -2.31 4.44 17.86
N PRO A 869 -1.93 3.70 16.79
CA PRO A 869 -2.90 3.05 15.93
C PRO A 869 -3.79 2.05 16.68
N VAL A 870 -3.21 1.26 17.59
CA VAL A 870 -3.97 0.28 18.39
C VAL A 870 -4.88 0.98 19.41
N LEU A 871 -4.43 2.10 19.97
CA LEU A 871 -5.26 2.95 20.83
C LEU A 871 -6.50 3.46 20.07
N ALA A 872 -6.35 3.86 18.80
CA ALA A 872 -7.48 4.30 17.98
C ALA A 872 -8.50 3.17 17.76
N VAL A 873 -8.05 1.93 17.58
CA VAL A 873 -8.92 0.74 17.52
C VAL A 873 -9.71 0.59 18.82
N TRP A 874 -9.04 0.75 19.97
CA TRP A 874 -9.69 0.64 21.27
C TRP A 874 -10.78 1.71 21.47
N VAL A 875 -10.48 2.97 21.18
CA VAL A 875 -11.45 4.07 21.29
C VAL A 875 -12.64 3.83 20.37
N LYS A 876 -12.42 3.45 19.10
CA LYS A 876 -13.51 3.17 18.15
C LYS A 876 -14.39 2.02 18.65
N THR A 877 -13.79 0.91 19.06
CA THR A 877 -14.52 -0.25 19.58
C THR A 877 -15.32 0.10 20.84
N LEU A 878 -14.77 0.93 21.75
CA LEU A 878 -15.50 1.37 22.94
C LEU A 878 -16.75 2.19 22.56
N VAL A 879 -16.65 3.04 21.54
CA VAL A 879 -17.77 3.84 21.02
C VAL A 879 -18.82 2.97 20.32
N THR A 880 -18.41 1.93 19.60
CA THR A 880 -19.31 1.14 18.76
C THR A 880 -19.89 -0.11 19.42
N ALA A 881 -19.14 -0.77 20.31
CA ALA A 881 -19.52 -2.01 20.98
C ALA A 881 -19.75 -1.86 22.50
N GLY A 882 -19.43 -0.70 23.08
CA GLY A 882 -19.54 -0.44 24.52
C GLY A 882 -18.50 -1.17 25.37
N LEU A 883 -18.70 -1.15 26.69
CA LEU A 883 -17.80 -1.80 27.68
C LEU A 883 -17.97 -3.33 27.75
N THR A 884 -18.91 -3.89 26.99
CA THR A 884 -19.35 -5.30 27.11
C THR A 884 -18.49 -6.29 26.34
N THR A 885 -17.58 -5.84 25.47
CA THR A 885 -16.67 -6.71 24.72
C THR A 885 -15.27 -6.68 25.35
N PRO A 886 -14.80 -7.76 26.00
CA PRO A 886 -13.41 -7.83 26.45
C PRO A 886 -12.47 -7.70 25.24
N PHE A 887 -11.40 -6.91 25.38
CA PHE A 887 -10.38 -6.75 24.34
C PHE A 887 -9.40 -7.91 24.39
N ASP A 888 -9.67 -8.95 23.62
CA ASP A 888 -8.76 -10.09 23.60
C ASP A 888 -7.38 -9.69 23.05
N GLY A 889 -6.31 -9.97 23.81
CA GLY A 889 -4.93 -9.94 23.32
C GLY A 889 -4.03 -8.79 23.80
N ASP A 890 -4.56 -7.67 24.30
CA ASP A 890 -3.77 -6.46 24.62
C ASP A 890 -3.72 -6.10 26.12
N HIS A 891 -4.02 -7.08 26.97
CA HIS A 891 -3.98 -6.96 28.43
C HIS A 891 -2.62 -7.36 29.04
N VAL A 892 -1.60 -7.60 28.20
CA VAL A 892 -0.25 -7.96 28.63
C VAL A 892 0.46 -6.73 29.22
N PHE A 893 0.22 -6.47 30.50
CA PHE A 893 0.76 -5.33 31.24
C PHE A 893 2.30 -5.30 31.29
N LEU A 894 2.98 -6.44 31.06
CA LEU A 894 4.45 -6.53 30.92
C LEU A 894 5.00 -5.56 29.86
N ASN A 895 4.21 -5.20 28.85
CA ASN A 895 4.63 -4.26 27.81
C ASN A 895 4.80 -2.82 28.33
N VAL A 896 4.10 -2.43 29.40
CA VAL A 896 4.10 -1.05 29.93
C VAL A 896 4.80 -0.93 31.30
N ILE A 897 4.94 -2.02 32.07
CA ILE A 897 5.58 -2.02 33.39
C ILE A 897 6.90 -1.24 33.42
N PRO A 898 7.86 -1.45 32.49
CA PRO A 898 9.13 -0.73 32.54
C PRO A 898 8.96 0.79 32.53
N PHE A 899 8.05 1.30 31.70
CA PHE A 899 7.78 2.73 31.61
C PHE A 899 7.02 3.24 32.83
N LEU A 900 6.06 2.46 33.34
CA LEU A 900 5.27 2.84 34.51
C LEU A 900 6.15 2.96 35.76
N VAL A 901 6.99 1.96 36.03
CA VAL A 901 7.93 1.97 37.16
C VAL A 901 8.95 3.10 37.00
N LEU A 902 9.47 3.31 35.79
CA LEU A 902 10.42 4.39 35.52
C LEU A 902 9.79 5.76 35.80
N VAL A 903 8.62 6.03 35.21
CA VAL A 903 7.92 7.31 35.36
C VAL A 903 7.50 7.54 36.80
N ASP A 904 7.00 6.53 37.50
CA ASP A 904 6.68 6.63 38.93
C ASP A 904 7.94 6.96 39.75
N PHE A 905 9.04 6.23 39.55
CA PHE A 905 10.31 6.50 40.23
C PHE A 905 10.81 7.93 39.99
N THR A 906 10.77 8.40 38.74
CA THR A 906 11.20 9.77 38.40
C THR A 906 10.37 10.86 39.08
N SER A 907 9.15 10.54 39.52
CA SER A 907 8.22 11.50 40.08
C SER A 907 8.51 11.86 41.54
N TRP A 908 9.09 10.94 42.31
CA TRP A 908 9.34 11.11 43.76
C TRP A 908 10.83 11.01 44.14
N ASN A 909 11.68 10.44 43.29
CA ASN A 909 13.10 10.30 43.60
C ASN A 909 13.83 11.66 43.55
N SER A 910 14.40 12.06 44.69
CA SER A 910 15.22 13.27 44.82
C SER A 910 16.74 13.02 44.67
N GLY A 911 17.19 11.77 44.75
CA GLY A 911 18.60 11.38 44.58
C GLY A 911 18.98 11.12 43.12
N VAL A 912 20.21 10.67 42.84
CA VAL A 912 20.67 10.35 41.46
C VAL A 912 19.71 9.37 40.79
N LEU A 913 19.19 9.73 39.61
CA LEU A 913 18.15 8.95 38.91
C LEU A 913 18.64 7.59 38.41
N PHE A 914 19.85 7.51 37.85
CA PHE A 914 20.44 6.26 37.39
C PHE A 914 21.80 6.06 38.04
N GLU A 915 21.85 5.15 39.01
CA GLU A 915 23.08 4.80 39.71
C GLU A 915 23.79 3.67 38.97
N ARG A 916 25.05 3.93 38.59
CA ARG A 916 25.85 3.00 37.81
C ARG A 916 26.30 1.82 38.65
N GLN A 917 26.05 0.61 38.18
CA GLN A 917 26.49 -0.61 38.87
C GLN A 917 27.95 -0.95 38.56
N ASN A 918 28.61 -1.74 39.42
CA ASN A 918 30.03 -2.07 39.28
C ASN A 918 30.38 -2.74 37.94
N PHE A 919 29.51 -3.63 37.44
CA PHE A 919 29.73 -4.31 36.16
C PHE A 919 29.62 -3.36 34.96
N GLU A 920 28.87 -2.26 35.10
CA GLU A 920 28.72 -1.25 34.04
C GLU A 920 30.01 -0.47 33.78
N ARG A 921 31.07 -0.67 34.58
CA ARG A 921 32.43 -0.20 34.26
C ARG A 921 32.98 -0.83 32.99
N ARG A 922 32.61 -2.10 32.68
CA ARG A 922 33.02 -2.79 31.44
C ARG A 922 32.12 -2.43 30.26
N MET A 923 30.80 -2.47 30.47
CA MET A 923 29.82 -2.13 29.43
C MET A 923 28.67 -1.34 30.05
N SER A 924 28.58 -0.05 29.72
CA SER A 924 27.49 0.80 30.21
C SER A 924 26.16 0.42 29.57
N LEU A 925 25.07 0.48 30.36
CA LEU A 925 23.72 0.27 29.86
C LEU A 925 23.26 1.33 28.85
N ARG A 926 24.01 2.42 28.65
CA ARG A 926 23.73 3.38 27.57
C ARG A 926 23.69 2.72 26.19
N TRP A 927 24.50 1.67 25.95
CA TRP A 927 24.55 0.97 24.67
C TRP A 927 23.21 0.34 24.24
N LEU A 928 22.28 0.13 25.18
CA LEU A 928 20.92 -0.27 24.86
C LEU A 928 20.18 0.77 24.00
N PHE A 929 20.43 2.07 24.20
CA PHE A 929 19.86 3.12 23.33
C PHE A 929 20.46 3.09 21.91
N MET A 930 21.73 2.68 21.77
CA MET A 930 22.33 2.44 20.46
C MET A 930 21.67 1.23 19.77
N LEU A 931 21.35 0.16 20.51
CA LEU A 931 20.60 -0.99 19.97
C LEU A 931 19.20 -0.58 19.48
N ILE A 932 18.49 0.27 20.22
CA ILE A 932 17.20 0.82 19.78
C ILE A 932 17.38 1.63 18.49
N ALA A 933 18.39 2.50 18.41
CA ALA A 933 18.69 3.28 17.22
C ALA A 933 19.02 2.39 16.00
N MET A 934 19.83 1.35 16.18
CA MET A 934 20.12 0.38 15.13
C MET A 934 18.87 -0.37 14.67
N THR A 935 18.01 -0.78 15.61
CA THR A 935 16.73 -1.43 15.29
C THR A 935 15.83 -0.48 14.50
N ALA A 936 15.75 0.78 14.91
CA ALA A 936 14.98 1.81 14.21
C ALA A 936 15.47 2.05 12.77
N PHE A 937 16.79 2.18 12.57
CA PHE A 937 17.35 2.49 11.24
C PHE A 937 17.30 1.31 10.27
N PHE A 938 17.56 0.08 10.74
CA PHE A 938 17.67 -1.09 9.87
C PHE A 938 16.41 -1.94 9.79
N VAL A 939 15.60 -2.04 10.85
CA VAL A 939 14.46 -2.96 10.91
C VAL A 939 13.13 -2.20 11.02
N GLY A 940 13.13 -1.07 11.73
CA GLY A 940 11.94 -0.28 12.06
C GLY A 940 11.18 0.22 10.83
N ALA A 941 11.89 0.42 9.72
CA ALA A 941 11.28 0.85 8.47
C ALA A 941 10.28 -0.19 7.89
N ARG A 942 10.54 -1.49 8.03
CA ARG A 942 9.62 -2.60 7.67
C ARG A 942 8.76 -3.06 8.84
N ARG A 943 9.33 -3.11 10.05
CA ARG A 943 8.67 -3.59 11.27
C ARG A 943 8.75 -2.54 12.38
N PRO A 944 7.94 -1.47 12.31
CA PRO A 944 7.89 -0.43 13.34
C PRO A 944 7.71 -0.97 14.77
N TYR A 945 6.94 -2.05 14.96
CA TYR A 945 6.72 -2.68 16.26
C TYR A 945 8.00 -3.15 16.95
N ASN A 946 9.01 -3.60 16.19
CA ASN A 946 10.31 -4.03 16.74
C ASN A 946 11.05 -2.88 17.43
N VAL A 947 10.82 -1.62 17.04
CA VAL A 947 11.42 -0.45 17.70
C VAL A 947 10.86 -0.28 19.11
N PHE A 948 9.54 -0.46 19.26
CA PHE A 948 8.89 -0.41 20.58
C PHE A 948 9.32 -1.61 21.44
N ASP A 949 9.43 -2.81 20.85
CA ASP A 949 9.91 -4.00 21.55
C ASP A 949 11.37 -3.86 22.02
N ALA A 950 12.25 -3.30 21.19
CA ALA A 950 13.60 -2.97 21.62
C ALA A 950 13.60 -1.94 22.76
N ALA A 951 12.74 -0.92 22.68
CA ALA A 951 12.62 0.11 23.71
C ALA A 951 12.10 -0.44 25.05
N LYS A 952 11.04 -1.26 25.05
CA LYS A 952 10.48 -1.83 26.28
C LYS A 952 11.48 -2.76 26.97
N ILE A 953 12.21 -3.57 26.20
CA ILE A 953 13.25 -4.47 26.74
C ILE A 953 14.41 -3.65 27.32
N ALA A 954 14.91 -2.67 26.57
CA ALA A 954 16.01 -1.81 27.02
C ALA A 954 15.68 -1.04 28.30
N VAL A 955 14.50 -0.40 28.35
CA VAL A 955 14.02 0.31 29.54
C VAL A 955 13.79 -0.67 30.68
N GLY A 956 13.27 -1.87 30.41
CA GLY A 956 13.10 -2.93 31.41
C GLY A 956 14.42 -3.33 32.08
N VAL A 957 15.48 -3.56 31.29
CA VAL A 957 16.82 -3.86 31.80
C VAL A 957 17.37 -2.71 32.65
N ILE A 958 17.22 -1.47 32.17
CA ILE A 958 17.63 -0.26 32.92
C ILE A 958 16.89 -0.18 34.26
N VAL A 959 15.58 -0.37 34.27
CA VAL A 959 14.76 -0.32 35.48
C VAL A 959 15.17 -1.42 36.45
N VAL A 960 15.31 -2.67 36.01
CA VAL A 960 15.69 -3.78 36.89
C VAL A 960 17.08 -3.57 37.51
N VAL A 961 18.05 -3.11 36.72
CA VAL A 961 19.45 -2.98 37.18
C VAL A 961 19.68 -1.73 38.02
N GLN A 962 19.17 -0.57 37.60
CA GLN A 962 19.58 0.73 38.14
C GLN A 962 18.53 1.37 39.05
N VAL A 963 17.26 1.00 38.88
CA VAL A 963 16.13 1.56 39.65
C VAL A 963 15.59 0.55 40.65
N GLY A 964 15.54 -0.74 40.29
CA GLY A 964 14.77 -1.78 40.96
C GLY A 964 15.02 -1.89 42.46
N GLN A 965 16.28 -2.01 42.90
CA GLN A 965 16.58 -2.14 44.34
C GLN A 965 16.15 -0.90 45.14
N ARG A 966 16.40 0.30 44.61
CA ARG A 966 16.03 1.57 45.27
C ARG A 966 14.52 1.81 45.25
N TYR A 967 13.85 1.35 44.21
CA TYR A 967 12.40 1.37 44.11
C TYR A 967 11.74 0.53 45.23
N TRP A 968 12.34 -0.58 45.64
CA TRP A 968 11.82 -1.43 46.73
C TRP A 968 12.37 -1.08 48.12
N GLY A 969 13.10 0.02 48.27
CA GLY A 969 13.70 0.44 49.55
C GLY A 969 14.95 -0.34 49.95
N GLY A 970 15.55 -1.11 49.04
CA GLY A 970 16.82 -1.79 49.25
C GLY A 970 18.03 -0.86 49.05
N ALA A 971 19.14 -1.16 49.74
CA ALA A 971 20.43 -0.54 49.48
C ALA A 971 20.94 -0.91 48.07
N SER A 972 21.69 -0.02 47.41
CA SER A 972 22.33 -0.33 46.12
C SER A 972 23.29 -1.52 46.26
N TRP A 973 23.49 -2.28 45.17
CA TRP A 973 24.45 -3.39 45.14
C TRP A 973 25.79 -2.98 45.77
N PRO A 974 26.44 -3.85 46.56
CA PRO A 974 27.62 -3.47 47.34
C PRO A 974 28.67 -2.81 46.45
N SER A 975 28.81 -1.49 46.60
CA SER A 975 29.92 -0.73 46.06
C SER A 975 31.13 -1.08 46.91
N VAL A 976 32.11 -1.78 46.35
CA VAL A 976 33.42 -1.90 47.00
C VAL A 976 33.95 -0.50 47.12
N GLN A 977 34.02 -0.02 48.37
CA GLN A 977 34.58 1.27 48.72
C GLN A 977 35.88 1.48 47.96
N VAL A 978 35.95 2.60 47.23
CA VAL A 978 37.23 3.13 46.78
C VAL A 978 37.98 3.52 48.05
N LEU A 979 38.81 2.59 48.55
CA LEU A 979 39.92 2.93 49.42
C LEU A 979 40.75 3.95 48.62
N ASN A 980 40.67 5.20 49.02
CA ASN A 980 41.66 6.22 48.69
C ASN A 980 43.02 5.72 49.20
N GLY A 981 43.71 4.94 48.38
CA GLY A 981 45.09 4.57 48.59
C GLY A 981 45.96 5.78 48.34
N ARG A 982 46.30 6.51 49.42
CA ARG A 982 47.60 7.18 49.49
C ARG A 982 48.67 6.07 49.44
N ARG A 983 49.36 5.96 48.32
CA ARG A 983 50.81 5.75 48.23
C ARG A 983 51.29 6.16 46.84
#